data_AF-A0AAU0HM75-F1
#
_entry.id   AF-A0AAU0HM75-F1
#
_cell.length_a   1.000
_cell.length_b   1.000
_cell.length_c   1.000
_cell.angle_alpha   90.00
_cell.angle_beta   90.00
_cell.angle_gamma   90.00
#
_symmetry.space_group_name_H-M   'P 1'
#
loop_
_entity.id
_entity.type
_entity.pdbx_description
1 polymer ?
#
loop_
_entity_poly.entity_id
_entity_poly.type
_entity_poly.pdbx_seq_one_letter_code
_entity_poly.pdbx_strand_id
1 'polypeptide(L)'
;MIDISKAAGRIDVTAGRVTTFDLGGSVSAVTAQPESGNVTINPDGTLSLVLADKDFRGHTDFSVTLGEGADAEQVDVLIRAKAGPQANGWGEGDHYMLAVDDEDDVVVEPGENHRKIYVSESDDALSRSDIAAREGISEGDINAKWLEAHPEYGASEDMALKTDLGMSLWYSTTDKRADPTSNWLLFERGYEYDDTGRLIGRDSDGESDIHPLYVGAWGEGEKPVLGDRVHIWQDPSQNVVVQGLEIDGARVMKGGNLLFDDVTFDGSQVTIQGLFGAIDGATLHGTTIIDATNGGRTSGFYGENIDGLLIDKVFADRNGWSPGYETGDGDAPRMQNHNIYIQTGVEDVTFRDSISMRGSSFGAQFRSGAVIEGSAFVDNNVAFNTSGGQYDNRGHNDNYSLVLDNIVTSAGNKPGAGARDWGIEDYARWTSYVGNIIAHMADPADPEDRASKTDGRHDPHTIRYDDAFADDTLIYNWISDRFRDSPRHDHDQNLPDIDPAELDEVTIRRFVENELGVSNPDDPIDILATFLRANWGQIEASDVVDFFQKGFGKDVSVIDGPQDLRFVPDERGEGFRWDNRLNWTSEELPQSGDSVDLAGNWVTYAGTNRLQSLDLGDGGRLTVRQGLLEVADLEGGVNSAIEIGRAGQLWTDGYDGEKRIDVSQDGGRFANFGTVEGGLDLAVSSGEAILATGGAKFEVDGGLQITGDRAKIGFDGQGGGVASLSLADGAVLQFEAARSGFSTIAEFRSGHWGTRASDVVSSVDLGSADTWLVVDFADLRSSGRFDLVEVDELVGGFGTIEVDGASGISVWIDYAEDRLQVAKGGNTLTLVGSDASDVFVAADGIEVRIEEYSSNDRLDLTAVMDGRDLSDLRLAQSDGETAIVDAAGDAIATFGDAVGTVHLVDDGTRVTLKGDTNSGPIDPKPEPQPEPEQPEPEPEPEKPEPQPEPEKPEPQPEPEKPEPQPEPEKPEPQPEPEKPQPQPEPEMPDQGDGGPIDWNVIEGSSRPYQNLAGTDGSDAIRANGGRLNQITGGDGADAFIFGSRVADNVQTMSVVNDFDVSEDMVVIEQGAQIVSQRMHGDTMWIGLKGDSDMIALQGDDLSVDTVKIVHDDAHWIG
;
A
#
# COMPACT_ATOMS: atom_id res chain seq x y z
N MET A 1 7.01 31.88 6.12
CA MET A 1 5.84 32.76 5.85
C MET A 1 6.15 33.89 4.84
N ILE A 2 5.29 34.07 3.83
CA ILE A 2 5.37 35.14 2.81
C ILE A 2 4.24 36.17 3.00
N ASP A 3 4.60 37.45 3.15
CA ASP A 3 3.64 38.57 3.18
C ASP A 3 3.35 39.07 1.75
N ILE A 4 2.15 38.76 1.24
CA ILE A 4 1.76 39.04 -0.15
C ILE A 4 1.48 40.53 -0.36
N SER A 5 1.19 41.32 0.69
CA SER A 5 1.00 42.77 0.57
C SER A 5 2.25 43.50 0.03
N LYS A 6 3.40 42.82 0.03
CA LYS A 6 4.69 43.29 -0.47
C LYS A 6 5.12 42.63 -1.80
N ALA A 7 4.40 41.62 -2.27
CA ALA A 7 4.71 40.90 -3.51
C ALA A 7 4.07 41.59 -4.72
N ALA A 8 4.89 42.04 -5.67
CA ALA A 8 4.41 42.53 -6.97
C ALA A 8 4.72 41.48 -8.04
N GLY A 9 3.70 40.75 -8.50
CA GLY A 9 3.83 39.70 -9.53
C GLY A 9 3.79 38.28 -8.97
N ARG A 10 4.30 37.31 -9.75
CA ARG A 10 4.34 35.88 -9.39
C ARG A 10 5.25 35.62 -8.17
N ILE A 11 4.82 34.76 -7.27
CA ILE A 11 5.55 34.35 -6.08
C ILE A 11 6.29 33.05 -6.36
N ASP A 12 7.60 33.03 -6.10
CA ASP A 12 8.40 31.82 -6.21
C ASP A 12 8.21 30.94 -4.97
N VAL A 13 7.84 29.68 -5.18
CA VAL A 13 7.74 28.65 -4.13
C VAL A 13 8.59 27.43 -4.50
N THR A 14 8.83 26.54 -3.55
CA THR A 14 9.58 25.30 -3.77
C THR A 14 8.63 24.12 -3.77
N ALA A 15 8.70 23.28 -4.80
CA ALA A 15 7.96 22.02 -4.87
C ALA A 15 8.47 21.02 -3.83
N GLY A 16 7.61 20.07 -3.42
CA GLY A 16 7.88 19.13 -2.35
C GLY A 16 7.99 19.78 -0.98
N ARG A 17 7.31 20.91 -0.73
CA ARG A 17 7.31 21.63 0.56
C ARG A 17 6.01 22.37 0.81
N VAL A 18 5.79 22.72 2.07
CA VAL A 18 4.74 23.66 2.48
C VAL A 18 5.23 25.10 2.33
N THR A 19 4.35 26.00 1.89
CA THR A 19 4.56 27.45 1.93
C THR A 19 3.39 28.13 2.63
N THR A 20 3.67 28.88 3.70
CA THR A 20 2.65 29.65 4.42
C THR A 20 2.57 31.10 3.92
N PHE A 21 1.35 31.58 3.65
CA PHE A 21 1.06 32.94 3.19
C PHE A 21 0.26 33.74 4.23
N ASP A 22 0.64 35.01 4.40
CA ASP A 22 -0.15 36.02 5.11
C ASP A 22 -0.63 37.08 4.09
N LEU A 23 -1.96 37.20 3.96
CA LEU A 23 -2.63 38.13 3.06
C LEU A 23 -2.97 39.47 3.72
N GLY A 24 -2.74 39.64 5.02
CA GLY A 24 -3.01 40.88 5.74
C GLY A 24 -4.50 41.20 5.98
N GLY A 25 -5.38 40.19 5.81
CA GLY A 25 -6.82 40.26 6.03
C GLY A 25 -7.41 38.87 6.32
N SER A 26 -8.66 38.79 6.81
CA SER A 26 -9.30 37.51 7.12
C SER A 26 -9.72 36.79 5.83
N VAL A 27 -9.12 35.63 5.55
CA VAL A 27 -9.55 34.77 4.46
C VAL A 27 -10.83 34.04 4.88
N SER A 28 -11.88 34.14 4.08
CA SER A 28 -13.18 33.50 4.37
C SER A 28 -13.43 32.24 3.57
N ALA A 29 -12.81 32.08 2.40
CA ALA A 29 -12.91 30.87 1.59
C ALA A 29 -11.77 30.75 0.58
N VAL A 30 -11.36 29.51 0.30
CA VAL A 30 -10.64 29.16 -0.93
C VAL A 30 -11.68 28.90 -2.02
N THR A 31 -11.58 29.63 -3.13
CA THR A 31 -12.56 29.62 -4.22
C THR A 31 -12.10 28.86 -5.46
N ALA A 32 -10.79 28.66 -5.59
CA ALA A 32 -10.17 27.81 -6.60
C ALA A 32 -8.87 27.25 -6.04
N GLN A 33 -8.70 25.92 -6.13
CA GLN A 33 -7.46 25.22 -5.80
C GLN A 33 -6.45 25.31 -6.95
N PRO A 34 -5.15 25.18 -6.68
CA PRO A 34 -4.15 25.06 -7.74
C PRO A 34 -4.29 23.74 -8.50
N GLU A 35 -3.78 23.70 -9.72
CA GLU A 35 -3.73 22.48 -10.54
C GLU A 35 -2.89 21.39 -9.87
N SER A 36 -1.83 21.79 -9.17
CA SER A 36 -0.97 20.93 -8.37
C SER A 36 -0.86 21.45 -6.94
N GLY A 37 -1.02 20.54 -5.98
CA GLY A 37 -1.00 20.81 -4.54
C GLY A 37 -2.36 21.19 -3.96
N ASN A 38 -2.35 21.55 -2.68
CA ASN A 38 -3.56 21.90 -1.93
C ASN A 38 -3.35 23.18 -1.12
N VAL A 39 -4.34 24.08 -1.13
CA VAL A 39 -4.37 25.29 -0.31
C VAL A 39 -5.48 25.19 0.73
N THR A 40 -5.12 25.36 1.99
CA THR A 40 -6.05 25.36 3.13
C THR A 40 -5.90 26.61 4.01
N ILE A 41 -6.95 26.93 4.77
CA ILE A 41 -6.99 28.07 5.69
C ILE A 41 -6.64 27.59 7.09
N ASN A 42 -5.57 28.16 7.65
CA ASN A 42 -5.10 27.88 9.00
C ASN A 42 -5.97 28.60 10.05
N PRO A 43 -6.03 28.12 11.31
CA PRO A 43 -6.83 28.74 12.37
C PRO A 43 -6.48 30.21 12.66
N ASP A 44 -5.25 30.63 12.39
CA ASP A 44 -4.79 32.01 12.56
C ASP A 44 -5.15 32.95 11.38
N GLY A 45 -5.79 32.40 10.34
CA GLY A 45 -6.19 33.11 9.13
C GLY A 45 -5.11 33.17 8.04
N THR A 46 -3.94 32.56 8.25
CA THR A 46 -2.95 32.34 7.19
C THR A 46 -3.37 31.20 6.25
N LEU A 47 -2.69 31.07 5.12
CA LEU A 47 -2.90 29.98 4.16
C LEU A 47 -1.69 29.07 4.11
N SER A 48 -1.91 27.77 4.07
CA SER A 48 -0.86 26.79 3.76
C SER A 48 -1.06 26.25 2.35
N LEU A 49 -0.04 26.37 1.51
CA LEU A 49 0.05 25.66 0.23
C LEU A 49 0.97 24.45 0.41
N VAL A 50 0.44 23.25 0.28
CA VAL A 50 1.19 21.99 0.29
C VAL A 50 1.40 21.54 -1.15
N LEU A 51 2.62 21.68 -1.67
CA LEU A 51 3.02 21.14 -2.97
C LEU A 51 3.73 19.80 -2.76
N ALA A 52 2.98 18.75 -2.44
CA ALA A 52 3.55 17.43 -2.16
C ALA A 52 4.32 16.85 -3.36
N ASP A 53 3.83 17.06 -4.58
CA ASP A 53 4.56 16.69 -5.80
C ASP A 53 5.90 17.46 -5.89
N LYS A 54 6.98 16.74 -5.58
CA LYS A 54 8.36 17.23 -5.61
C LYS A 54 8.86 17.53 -7.01
N ASP A 55 8.23 16.98 -8.05
CA ASP A 55 8.65 17.08 -9.45
C ASP A 55 7.91 18.19 -10.20
N PHE A 56 6.81 18.72 -9.66
CA PHE A 56 6.08 19.85 -10.23
C PHE A 56 6.98 21.07 -10.49
N ARG A 57 7.05 21.53 -11.75
CA ARG A 57 7.77 22.75 -12.16
C ARG A 57 6.85 23.59 -13.03
N GLY A 58 6.87 24.90 -12.83
CA GLY A 58 6.15 25.82 -13.71
C GLY A 58 5.25 26.78 -12.95
N HIS A 59 4.09 27.05 -13.52
CA HIS A 59 3.15 28.03 -13.02
C HIS A 59 1.86 27.35 -12.56
N THR A 60 1.34 27.81 -11.45
CA THR A 60 -0.01 27.49 -10.97
C THR A 60 -0.56 28.73 -10.28
N ASP A 61 -1.83 28.74 -9.94
CA ASP A 61 -2.45 29.80 -9.17
C ASP A 61 -3.57 29.24 -8.31
N PHE A 62 -4.00 30.04 -7.33
CA PHE A 62 -5.18 29.74 -6.54
C PHE A 62 -5.91 31.05 -6.23
N SER A 63 -7.21 30.96 -5.96
CA SER A 63 -8.07 32.13 -5.70
C SER A 63 -8.72 32.03 -4.34
N VAL A 64 -8.72 33.13 -3.59
CA VAL A 64 -9.37 33.22 -2.28
C VAL A 64 -10.30 34.41 -2.16
N THR A 65 -11.20 34.37 -1.19
CA THR A 65 -12.03 35.52 -0.80
C THR A 65 -11.50 36.12 0.51
N LEU A 66 -11.23 37.43 0.50
CA LEU A 66 -10.88 38.21 1.68
C LEU A 66 -12.11 38.96 2.21
N GLY A 67 -12.34 38.87 3.52
CA GLY A 67 -13.48 39.51 4.19
C GLY A 67 -14.80 38.76 3.98
N GLU A 68 -15.89 39.34 4.48
CA GLU A 68 -17.23 38.75 4.42
C GLU A 68 -18.26 39.72 3.83
N GLY A 69 -19.32 39.18 3.25
CA GLY A 69 -20.48 39.95 2.80
C GLY A 69 -20.20 40.85 1.60
N ALA A 70 -20.81 42.04 1.56
CA ALA A 70 -20.79 42.91 0.38
C ALA A 70 -19.43 43.57 0.09
N ASP A 71 -18.51 43.55 1.06
CA ASP A 71 -17.17 44.13 0.97
C ASP A 71 -16.10 43.05 0.72
N ALA A 72 -16.51 41.80 0.47
CA ALA A 72 -15.59 40.70 0.18
C ALA A 72 -14.87 40.92 -1.16
N GLU A 73 -13.57 40.67 -1.19
CA GLU A 73 -12.70 40.84 -2.35
C GLU A 73 -12.09 39.50 -2.77
N GLN A 74 -12.16 39.19 -4.07
CA GLN A 74 -11.49 38.01 -4.62
C GLN A 74 -10.03 38.35 -4.94
N VAL A 75 -9.12 37.49 -4.51
CA VAL A 75 -7.68 37.66 -4.70
C VAL A 75 -7.11 36.42 -5.35
N ASP A 76 -6.44 36.61 -6.48
CA ASP A 76 -5.72 35.56 -7.20
C ASP A 76 -4.24 35.60 -6.81
N VAL A 77 -3.71 34.46 -6.39
CA VAL A 77 -2.30 34.30 -6.00
C VAL A 77 -1.59 33.50 -7.07
N LEU A 78 -0.70 34.16 -7.81
CA LEU A 78 0.05 33.55 -8.91
C LEU A 78 1.36 32.96 -8.41
N ILE A 79 1.58 31.68 -8.65
CA ILE A 79 2.71 30.89 -8.16
C ILE A 79 3.66 30.50 -9.29
N ARG A 80 4.95 30.42 -8.96
CA ARG A 80 5.98 29.75 -9.76
C ARG A 80 6.69 28.72 -8.89
N ALA A 81 6.44 27.44 -9.15
CA ALA A 81 7.12 26.35 -8.46
C ALA A 81 8.52 26.10 -9.03
N LYS A 82 9.49 25.86 -8.15
CA LYS A 82 10.89 25.53 -8.48
C LYS A 82 11.31 24.24 -7.80
N ALA A 83 12.34 23.61 -8.34
CA ALA A 83 12.98 22.47 -7.70
C ALA A 83 13.55 22.84 -6.33
N GLY A 84 13.37 21.94 -5.37
CA GLY A 84 14.08 21.99 -4.11
C GLY A 84 15.54 21.50 -4.21
N PRO A 85 16.37 21.76 -3.20
CA PRO A 85 17.77 21.32 -3.20
C PRO A 85 17.98 19.82 -2.94
N GLN A 86 16.93 19.08 -2.58
CA GLN A 86 16.92 17.62 -2.48
C GLN A 86 16.03 17.03 -3.57
N ALA A 87 16.57 16.14 -4.40
CA ALA A 87 15.85 15.63 -5.57
C ALA A 87 14.65 14.74 -5.20
N ASN A 88 14.75 13.94 -4.13
CA ASN A 88 13.67 13.03 -3.72
C ASN A 88 12.65 13.66 -2.75
N GLY A 89 12.72 14.96 -2.46
CA GLY A 89 11.68 15.61 -1.64
C GLY A 89 11.57 15.02 -0.22
N TRP A 90 10.37 15.01 0.36
CA TRP A 90 10.10 14.39 1.66
C TRP A 90 9.82 12.88 1.51
N GLY A 91 10.02 12.11 2.58
CA GLY A 91 9.47 10.76 2.68
C GLY A 91 7.97 10.83 2.96
N GLU A 92 7.18 9.98 2.30
CA GLU A 92 5.72 10.05 2.31
C GLU A 92 5.08 9.47 3.57
N GLY A 93 5.76 8.53 4.22
CA GLY A 93 5.27 7.78 5.37
C GLY A 93 4.52 6.53 4.98
N ASP A 94 4.67 6.03 3.76
CA ASP A 94 4.00 4.82 3.26
C ASP A 94 4.79 3.56 3.67
N HIS A 95 4.75 3.25 4.96
CA HIS A 95 5.45 2.10 5.53
C HIS A 95 4.58 0.84 5.54
N TYR A 96 5.23 -0.33 5.58
CA TYR A 96 4.53 -1.59 5.84
C TYR A 96 4.35 -1.80 7.34
N MET A 97 3.21 -1.40 7.89
CA MET A 97 2.85 -1.61 9.29
C MET A 97 1.43 -2.16 9.39
N LEU A 98 1.25 -3.19 10.22
CA LEU A 98 -0.05 -3.77 10.53
C LEU A 98 -0.70 -3.04 11.72
N ALA A 99 -1.95 -3.36 12.01
CA ALA A 99 -2.61 -2.89 13.23
C ALA A 99 -1.86 -3.41 14.46
N VAL A 100 -1.84 -2.62 15.54
CA VAL A 100 -1.38 -3.05 16.86
C VAL A 100 -2.55 -3.16 17.84
N ASP A 101 -2.40 -3.95 18.89
CA ASP A 101 -3.38 -4.03 19.98
C ASP A 101 -3.14 -2.96 21.07
N ASP A 102 -3.89 -3.03 22.17
CA ASP A 102 -3.80 -2.08 23.28
C ASP A 102 -2.45 -2.20 24.04
N GLU A 103 -1.74 -3.31 23.85
CA GLU A 103 -0.41 -3.57 24.38
C GLU A 103 0.71 -3.18 23.39
N ASP A 104 0.36 -2.59 22.24
CA ASP A 104 1.26 -2.22 21.13
C ASP A 104 1.88 -3.42 20.39
N ASP A 105 1.34 -4.63 20.58
CA ASP A 105 1.79 -5.82 19.86
C ASP A 105 1.15 -5.85 18.46
N VAL A 106 1.91 -6.21 17.43
CA VAL A 106 1.37 -6.35 16.08
C VAL A 106 0.33 -7.46 15.99
N VAL A 107 -0.85 -7.10 15.48
CA VAL A 107 -1.97 -8.02 15.26
C VAL A 107 -1.85 -8.68 13.90
N VAL A 108 -1.68 -10.01 13.91
CA VAL A 108 -1.63 -10.83 12.69
C VAL A 108 -2.93 -11.61 12.53
N GLU A 109 -3.60 -11.40 11.40
CA GLU A 109 -4.87 -12.06 11.09
C GLU A 109 -4.67 -13.20 10.06
N PRO A 110 -5.29 -14.37 10.25
CA PRO A 110 -5.20 -15.47 9.30
C PRO A 110 -6.08 -15.25 8.07
N GLY A 111 -5.49 -15.35 6.88
CA GLY A 111 -6.18 -15.45 5.60
C GLY A 111 -6.87 -16.81 5.40
N GLU A 112 -7.28 -17.10 4.16
CA GLU A 112 -8.07 -18.30 3.81
C GLU A 112 -7.23 -19.58 3.84
N ASN A 113 -6.01 -19.52 3.28
CA ASN A 113 -5.06 -20.61 3.25
C ASN A 113 -4.17 -20.61 4.51
N HIS A 114 -4.74 -21.10 5.61
CA HIS A 114 -4.15 -20.98 6.94
C HIS A 114 -4.01 -22.32 7.67
N ARG A 115 -2.84 -22.53 8.28
CA ARG A 115 -2.51 -23.59 9.23
C ARG A 115 -1.54 -23.07 10.29
N LYS A 116 -1.82 -23.38 11.56
CA LYS A 116 -0.87 -23.22 12.66
C LYS A 116 0.01 -24.46 12.78
N ILE A 117 1.30 -24.24 13.06
CA ILE A 117 2.32 -25.28 13.28
C ILE A 117 3.02 -24.96 14.60
N TYR A 118 2.63 -25.67 15.65
CA TYR A 118 3.21 -25.57 16.98
C TYR A 118 4.47 -26.45 17.08
N VAL A 119 5.58 -25.84 17.50
CA VAL A 119 6.89 -26.45 17.68
C VAL A 119 7.33 -26.29 19.14
N SER A 120 7.91 -27.35 19.70
CA SER A 120 8.34 -27.39 21.09
C SER A 120 9.53 -28.32 21.29
N GLU A 121 10.43 -27.96 22.21
CA GLU A 121 11.47 -28.84 22.73
C GLU A 121 11.15 -29.47 24.10
N SER A 122 9.92 -29.31 24.58
CA SER A 122 9.44 -30.00 25.78
C SER A 122 9.49 -31.53 25.64
N ASP A 123 9.46 -32.23 26.77
CA ASP A 123 9.38 -33.70 26.81
C ASP A 123 8.03 -34.24 26.26
N ASP A 124 6.99 -33.39 26.21
CA ASP A 124 5.64 -33.76 25.74
C ASP A 124 5.47 -33.56 24.22
N ALA A 125 6.38 -32.81 23.57
CA ALA A 125 6.37 -32.57 22.13
C ALA A 125 6.55 -33.88 21.34
N LEU A 126 5.75 -34.03 20.28
CA LEU A 126 5.66 -35.27 19.52
C LEU A 126 6.90 -35.47 18.66
N SER A 127 7.64 -36.53 18.96
CA SER A 127 8.66 -37.04 18.06
C SER A 127 8.06 -37.95 16.99
N ARG A 128 8.86 -38.27 15.97
CA ARG A 128 8.47 -39.23 14.92
C ARG A 128 8.12 -40.61 15.50
N SER A 129 8.82 -41.01 16.56
CA SER A 129 8.55 -42.26 17.28
C SER A 129 7.20 -42.23 18.00
N ASP A 130 6.83 -41.10 18.59
CA ASP A 130 5.56 -40.96 19.31
C ASP A 130 4.38 -41.05 18.35
N ILE A 131 4.45 -40.34 17.23
CA ILE A 131 3.43 -40.40 16.16
C ILE A 131 3.35 -41.82 15.59
N ALA A 132 4.49 -42.46 15.27
CA ALA A 132 4.51 -43.83 14.75
C ALA A 132 3.85 -44.82 15.71
N ALA A 133 4.11 -44.66 17.02
CA ALA A 133 3.50 -45.49 18.05
C ALA A 133 1.98 -45.25 18.18
N ARG A 134 1.51 -43.98 18.06
CA ARG A 134 0.09 -43.61 18.10
C ARG A 134 -0.68 -44.18 16.90
N GLU A 135 -0.11 -44.07 15.71
CA GLU A 135 -0.73 -44.49 14.44
C GLU A 135 -0.54 -45.98 14.12
N GLY A 136 0.40 -46.65 14.79
CA GLY A 136 0.73 -48.05 14.53
C GLY A 136 1.42 -48.29 13.18
N ILE A 137 2.17 -47.29 12.70
CA ILE A 137 2.93 -47.32 11.43
C ILE A 137 4.45 -47.28 11.70
N SER A 138 5.28 -47.36 10.65
CA SER A 138 6.72 -47.21 10.83
C SER A 138 7.13 -45.74 10.83
N GLU A 139 8.17 -45.39 11.59
CA GLU A 139 8.69 -44.00 11.62
C GLU A 139 9.02 -43.47 10.23
N GLY A 140 9.52 -44.33 9.32
CA GLY A 140 9.86 -43.94 7.95
C GLY A 140 8.66 -43.59 7.07
N ASP A 141 7.45 -43.99 7.46
CA ASP A 141 6.21 -43.64 6.74
C ASP A 141 5.74 -42.22 7.05
N ILE A 142 6.17 -41.66 8.18
CA ILE A 142 5.88 -40.28 8.59
C ILE A 142 6.87 -39.37 7.88
N ASN A 143 6.40 -38.56 6.94
CA ASN A 143 7.16 -37.54 6.22
C ASN A 143 6.29 -36.29 6.05
N ALA A 144 6.82 -35.23 5.43
CA ALA A 144 6.11 -33.96 5.26
C ALA A 144 4.71 -34.12 4.60
N LYS A 145 4.62 -34.89 3.52
CA LYS A 145 3.34 -35.18 2.84
C LYS A 145 2.36 -35.95 3.73
N TRP A 146 2.89 -36.83 4.58
CA TRP A 146 2.06 -37.52 5.55
C TRP A 146 1.52 -36.53 6.60
N LEU A 147 2.34 -35.62 7.12
CA LEU A 147 1.92 -34.59 8.08
C LEU A 147 0.94 -33.56 7.48
N GLU A 148 1.08 -33.23 6.19
CA GLU A 148 0.09 -32.44 5.46
C GLU A 148 -1.28 -33.12 5.45
N ALA A 149 -1.31 -34.43 5.20
CA ALA A 149 -2.53 -35.23 5.15
C ALA A 149 -3.14 -35.55 6.54
N HIS A 150 -2.43 -35.26 7.62
CA HIS A 150 -2.87 -35.49 9.01
C HIS A 150 -2.80 -34.16 9.78
N PRO A 151 -3.76 -33.25 9.54
CA PRO A 151 -3.70 -31.87 10.01
C PRO A 151 -3.74 -31.74 11.54
N GLU A 152 -4.16 -32.77 12.27
CA GLU A 152 -4.16 -32.79 13.73
C GLU A 152 -2.76 -32.67 14.35
N TYR A 153 -1.71 -33.10 13.64
CA TYR A 153 -0.33 -33.02 14.12
C TYR A 153 0.23 -31.61 13.90
N GLY A 154 0.67 -30.99 14.99
CA GLY A 154 1.18 -29.61 15.00
C GLY A 154 0.09 -28.53 14.98
N ALA A 155 -1.21 -28.85 14.98
CA ALA A 155 -2.28 -27.84 14.90
C ALA A 155 -2.69 -27.22 16.25
N SER A 156 -2.19 -27.73 17.36
CA SER A 156 -2.47 -27.26 18.71
C SER A 156 -1.28 -27.49 19.64
N GLU A 157 -1.26 -26.81 20.78
CA GLU A 157 -0.20 -26.91 21.79
C GLU A 157 0.01 -28.35 22.29
N ASP A 158 -1.08 -29.11 22.51
CA ASP A 158 -1.02 -30.51 22.95
C ASP A 158 -0.56 -31.50 21.87
N MET A 159 -0.51 -31.03 20.62
CA MET A 159 -0.03 -31.76 19.46
C MET A 159 1.25 -31.13 18.88
N ALA A 160 1.94 -30.29 19.65
CA ALA A 160 3.17 -29.64 19.24
C ALA A 160 4.22 -30.67 18.79
N LEU A 161 4.94 -30.34 17.73
CA LEU A 161 5.93 -31.20 17.10
C LEU A 161 7.34 -30.88 17.61
N LYS A 162 8.19 -31.91 17.68
CA LYS A 162 9.64 -31.67 17.75
C LYS A 162 10.12 -30.92 16.51
N THR A 163 11.19 -30.13 16.67
CA THR A 163 11.70 -29.20 15.66
C THR A 163 11.89 -29.82 14.27
N ASP A 164 12.42 -31.05 14.20
CA ASP A 164 12.67 -31.73 12.92
C ASP A 164 11.38 -32.01 12.12
N LEU A 165 10.30 -32.36 12.81
CA LEU A 165 8.98 -32.59 12.21
C LEU A 165 8.26 -31.29 11.90
N GLY A 166 8.29 -30.33 12.83
CA GLY A 166 7.67 -29.01 12.68
C GLY A 166 8.23 -28.27 11.46
N MET A 167 9.56 -28.17 11.36
CA MET A 167 10.21 -27.52 10.21
C MET A 167 10.01 -28.32 8.91
N SER A 168 9.98 -29.66 8.98
CA SER A 168 9.68 -30.47 7.79
C SER A 168 8.29 -30.23 7.23
N LEU A 169 7.29 -30.00 8.09
CA LEU A 169 5.94 -29.65 7.68
C LEU A 169 5.88 -28.20 7.19
N TRP A 170 6.51 -27.27 7.92
CA TRP A 170 6.58 -25.86 7.55
C TRP A 170 7.05 -25.67 6.11
N TYR A 171 8.17 -26.30 5.73
CA TYR A 171 8.69 -26.17 4.38
C TYR A 171 7.79 -26.77 3.31
N SER A 172 7.03 -27.81 3.62
CA SER A 172 6.19 -28.43 2.61
C SER A 172 4.89 -27.67 2.37
N THR A 173 4.49 -26.83 3.33
CA THR A 173 3.32 -25.94 3.23
C THR A 173 3.66 -24.51 2.86
N THR A 174 4.95 -24.14 2.74
CA THR A 174 5.37 -22.76 2.45
C THR A 174 6.43 -22.62 1.37
N ASP A 175 7.00 -23.71 0.81
CA ASP A 175 7.99 -23.56 -0.26
C ASP A 175 7.39 -22.99 -1.56
N LYS A 176 8.26 -22.60 -2.49
CA LYS A 176 7.94 -22.12 -3.84
C LYS A 176 6.97 -22.92 -4.72
N ARG A 177 6.50 -24.09 -4.27
CA ARG A 177 5.49 -24.89 -4.97
C ARG A 177 4.12 -24.77 -4.30
N ALA A 178 4.05 -24.22 -3.11
CA ALA A 178 2.82 -23.87 -2.43
C ALA A 178 2.27 -22.56 -3.00
N ASP A 179 0.94 -22.45 -3.00
CA ASP A 179 0.28 -21.16 -3.18
C ASP A 179 0.60 -20.25 -1.97
N PRO A 180 0.46 -18.92 -2.08
CA PRO A 180 0.59 -18.03 -0.93
C PRO A 180 -0.23 -18.49 0.28
N THR A 181 0.31 -18.34 1.48
CA THR A 181 -0.30 -18.84 2.73
C THR A 181 -0.14 -17.85 3.87
N SER A 182 -1.14 -17.74 4.73
CA SER A 182 -1.01 -17.06 6.02
C SER A 182 -0.68 -18.06 7.14
N ASN A 183 0.12 -19.08 6.85
CA ASN A 183 0.50 -20.11 7.83
C ASN A 183 1.33 -19.53 8.99
N TRP A 184 1.15 -20.10 10.18
CA TRP A 184 1.82 -19.63 11.40
C TRP A 184 2.77 -20.71 11.93
N LEU A 185 4.05 -20.38 12.07
CA LEU A 185 5.06 -21.20 12.73
C LEU A 185 5.30 -20.67 14.14
N LEU A 186 4.97 -21.47 15.16
CA LEU A 186 4.92 -21.03 16.56
C LEU A 186 5.90 -21.85 17.41
N PHE A 187 6.87 -21.18 18.02
CA PHE A 187 7.85 -21.80 18.93
C PHE A 187 7.45 -21.63 20.40
N GLU A 188 7.52 -22.69 21.20
CA GLU A 188 7.19 -22.62 22.63
C GLU A 188 8.22 -21.77 23.38
N ARG A 189 7.74 -20.82 24.18
CA ARG A 189 8.53 -19.99 25.10
C ARG A 189 9.27 -20.84 26.14
N GLY A 190 10.42 -20.33 26.57
CA GLY A 190 11.29 -20.98 27.56
C GLY A 190 12.21 -22.08 27.03
N TYR A 191 12.31 -22.25 25.71
CA TYR A 191 13.18 -23.23 25.07
C TYR A 191 14.16 -22.59 24.07
N GLU A 192 15.28 -23.29 23.87
CA GLU A 192 16.28 -22.98 22.84
C GLU A 192 16.10 -23.95 21.66
N TYR A 193 16.24 -23.43 20.45
CA TYR A 193 16.02 -24.16 19.20
C TYR A 193 17.28 -24.08 18.32
N ASP A 194 17.92 -25.22 18.14
CA ASP A 194 19.06 -25.41 17.24
C ASP A 194 18.60 -26.04 15.91
N ASP A 195 19.34 -25.80 14.83
CA ASP A 195 19.14 -26.43 13.52
C ASP A 195 17.72 -26.23 12.91
N THR A 196 17.08 -25.09 13.20
CA THR A 196 15.79 -24.70 12.60
C THR A 196 15.90 -24.46 11.09
N GLY A 197 17.09 -24.14 10.58
CA GLY A 197 17.34 -23.91 9.17
C GLY A 197 16.87 -22.53 8.73
N ARG A 198 16.11 -22.45 7.62
CA ARG A 198 15.50 -21.19 7.18
C ARG A 198 14.12 -21.02 7.81
N LEU A 199 13.93 -19.95 8.57
CA LEU A 199 12.60 -19.64 9.09
C LEU A 199 11.63 -19.24 7.98
N ILE A 200 12.13 -18.52 6.97
CA ILE A 200 11.37 -18.17 5.77
C ILE A 200 11.88 -19.05 4.62
N GLY A 201 10.96 -19.80 4.02
CA GLY A 201 11.26 -20.62 2.84
C GLY A 201 11.69 -19.75 1.66
N ARG A 202 11.92 -20.38 0.51
CA ARG A 202 12.21 -19.65 -0.73
C ARG A 202 10.91 -19.44 -1.46
N ASP A 203 10.68 -18.23 -1.96
CA ASP A 203 9.46 -17.91 -2.72
C ASP A 203 8.22 -18.21 -1.86
N SER A 204 8.34 -17.87 -0.57
CA SER A 204 7.32 -18.08 0.45
C SER A 204 6.63 -16.74 0.71
N ASP A 205 5.39 -16.64 0.29
CA ASP A 205 4.62 -15.40 0.35
C ASP A 205 3.39 -15.55 1.26
N GLY A 206 3.12 -14.51 2.04
CA GLY A 206 1.82 -14.31 2.68
C GLY A 206 0.71 -14.12 1.64
N GLU A 207 -0.54 -14.43 2.00
CA GLU A 207 -1.69 -14.35 1.08
C GLU A 207 -1.95 -12.93 0.58
N SER A 208 -1.70 -11.93 1.44
CA SER A 208 -1.84 -10.51 1.14
C SER A 208 -1.07 -9.68 2.17
N ASP A 209 -1.05 -8.37 1.97
CA ASP A 209 -0.38 -7.41 2.85
C ASP A 209 -0.94 -7.44 4.28
N ILE A 210 -2.23 -7.78 4.46
CA ILE A 210 -2.90 -7.94 5.77
C ILE A 210 -2.98 -9.39 6.27
N HIS A 211 -2.59 -10.37 5.44
CA HIS A 211 -2.55 -11.81 5.79
C HIS A 211 -1.15 -12.40 5.57
N PRO A 212 -0.16 -11.95 6.35
CA PRO A 212 1.22 -12.35 6.17
C PRO A 212 1.48 -13.80 6.61
N LEU A 213 2.59 -14.34 6.13
CA LEU A 213 3.24 -15.48 6.73
C LEU A 213 3.77 -15.08 8.11
N TYR A 214 3.50 -15.88 9.14
CA TYR A 214 3.84 -15.54 10.52
C TYR A 214 4.81 -16.53 11.15
N VAL A 215 5.86 -16.01 11.78
CA VAL A 215 6.77 -16.79 12.62
C VAL A 215 6.83 -16.13 14.00
N GLY A 216 6.36 -16.84 15.03
CA GLY A 216 6.28 -16.26 16.37
C GLY A 216 6.37 -17.28 17.49
N ALA A 217 5.88 -16.89 18.66
CA ALA A 217 5.99 -17.66 19.90
C ALA A 217 4.62 -18.07 20.47
N TRP A 218 4.59 -19.10 21.31
CA TRP A 218 3.42 -19.50 22.11
C TRP A 218 3.84 -19.96 23.51
N GLY A 219 2.89 -20.09 24.42
CA GLY A 219 3.14 -20.55 25.80
C GLY A 219 3.58 -19.44 26.75
N GLU A 220 4.16 -19.82 27.89
CA GLU A 220 4.62 -18.91 28.95
C GLU A 220 6.14 -18.95 29.10
N GLY A 221 6.75 -17.87 29.59
CA GLY A 221 8.18 -17.79 29.90
C GLY A 221 8.97 -16.87 28.97
N GLU A 222 10.29 -16.98 29.02
CA GLU A 222 11.21 -16.18 28.18
C GLU A 222 10.98 -16.44 26.69
N LYS A 223 11.39 -15.49 25.83
CA LYS A 223 11.31 -15.64 24.37
C LYS A 223 12.01 -16.93 23.92
N PRO A 224 11.48 -17.64 22.91
CA PRO A 224 12.21 -18.72 22.27
C PRO A 224 13.54 -18.20 21.70
N VAL A 225 14.64 -18.90 21.97
CA VAL A 225 15.97 -18.53 21.46
C VAL A 225 16.31 -19.42 20.26
N LEU A 226 16.53 -18.81 19.10
CA LEU A 226 16.84 -19.49 17.85
C LEU A 226 18.29 -19.18 17.45
N GLY A 227 19.11 -20.23 17.34
CA GLY A 227 20.52 -20.10 16.95
C GLY A 227 20.75 -19.76 15.47
N ASP A 228 19.71 -19.87 14.64
CA ASP A 228 19.73 -19.50 13.22
C ASP A 228 19.32 -18.04 13.01
N ARG A 229 19.48 -17.54 11.78
CA ARG A 229 19.07 -16.19 11.37
C ARG A 229 17.99 -16.20 10.32
N VAL A 230 17.24 -15.11 10.21
CA VAL A 230 16.27 -14.92 9.12
C VAL A 230 17.01 -14.78 7.78
N HIS A 231 16.55 -15.49 6.75
CA HIS A 231 17.24 -15.59 5.46
C HIS A 231 16.31 -15.47 4.25
N ILE A 232 16.41 -14.35 3.52
CA ILE A 232 15.71 -14.13 2.23
C ILE A 232 16.74 -13.60 1.24
N TRP A 233 17.18 -14.35 0.23
CA TRP A 233 18.25 -13.86 -0.68
C TRP A 233 18.38 -14.52 -2.04
N GLN A 234 17.88 -15.75 -2.21
CA GLN A 234 17.95 -16.45 -3.51
C GLN A 234 16.73 -16.10 -4.35
N ASP A 235 15.58 -16.40 -3.78
CA ASP A 235 14.25 -16.10 -4.30
C ASP A 235 13.62 -15.06 -3.35
N PRO A 236 12.76 -14.16 -3.86
CA PRO A 236 12.06 -13.19 -3.02
C PRO A 236 11.09 -13.91 -2.08
N SER A 237 10.67 -13.22 -1.02
CA SER A 237 9.56 -13.58 -0.16
C SER A 237 8.92 -12.28 0.29
N GLN A 238 7.59 -12.24 0.37
CA GLN A 238 6.87 -11.04 0.77
C GLN A 238 5.72 -11.33 1.75
N ASN A 239 5.26 -10.28 2.44
CA ASN A 239 4.21 -10.35 3.46
C ASN A 239 4.62 -11.30 4.58
N VAL A 240 5.65 -10.92 5.34
CA VAL A 240 6.25 -11.73 6.40
C VAL A 240 6.30 -10.95 7.70
N VAL A 241 5.77 -11.55 8.77
CA VAL A 241 5.88 -11.07 10.15
C VAL A 241 6.70 -12.06 10.96
N VAL A 242 7.69 -11.55 11.70
CA VAL A 242 8.44 -12.29 12.71
C VAL A 242 8.25 -11.59 14.05
N GLN A 243 7.72 -12.29 15.05
CA GLN A 243 7.29 -11.67 16.31
C GLN A 243 7.72 -12.41 17.58
N GLY A 244 8.24 -11.68 18.58
CA GLY A 244 8.39 -12.21 19.95
C GLY A 244 9.48 -13.30 20.10
N LEU A 245 10.55 -13.23 19.32
CA LEU A 245 11.64 -14.22 19.29
C LEU A 245 13.00 -13.59 19.62
N GLU A 246 13.93 -14.40 20.13
CA GLU A 246 15.36 -14.07 20.16
C GLU A 246 16.08 -14.83 19.05
N ILE A 247 16.82 -14.11 18.18
CA ILE A 247 17.40 -14.64 16.93
C ILE A 247 18.82 -14.09 16.74
N ASP A 248 19.75 -14.86 16.18
CA ASP A 248 21.14 -14.42 15.91
C ASP A 248 21.21 -13.16 15.02
N GLY A 249 20.32 -13.02 14.04
CA GLY A 249 20.28 -11.85 13.14
C GLY A 249 19.31 -12.02 11.98
N ALA A 250 19.45 -11.16 10.95
CA ALA A 250 18.71 -11.29 9.71
C ALA A 250 19.56 -10.95 8.48
N ARG A 251 19.26 -11.61 7.36
CA ARG A 251 19.85 -11.31 6.05
C ARG A 251 18.79 -11.41 4.97
N VAL A 252 18.28 -10.24 4.58
CA VAL A 252 17.27 -10.02 3.55
C VAL A 252 17.90 -9.29 2.37
N MET A 253 17.86 -9.88 1.17
CA MET A 253 18.50 -9.33 -0.02
C MET A 253 17.51 -9.02 -1.17
N LYS A 254 16.26 -9.47 -1.03
CA LYS A 254 15.13 -9.40 -1.98
C LYS A 254 13.83 -9.62 -1.20
N GLY A 255 12.69 -9.16 -1.72
CA GLY A 255 11.39 -9.31 -1.07
C GLY A 255 10.76 -7.94 -0.77
N GLY A 256 9.69 -7.95 0.02
CA GLY A 256 8.98 -6.76 0.46
C GLY A 256 8.00 -7.09 1.59
N ASN A 257 7.38 -6.09 2.19
CA ASN A 257 6.41 -6.20 3.26
C ASN A 257 6.94 -7.11 4.40
N LEU A 258 8.05 -6.67 5.00
CA LEU A 258 8.73 -7.38 6.07
C LEU A 258 8.56 -6.63 7.40
N LEU A 259 8.08 -7.33 8.42
CA LEU A 259 7.85 -6.74 9.74
C LEU A 259 8.50 -7.62 10.81
N PHE A 260 9.37 -7.01 11.62
CA PHE A 260 9.93 -7.61 12.83
C PHE A 260 9.37 -6.88 14.03
N ASP A 261 8.63 -7.60 14.88
CA ASP A 261 7.96 -7.05 16.05
C ASP A 261 8.42 -7.74 17.33
N ASP A 262 8.75 -7.00 18.38
CA ASP A 262 9.27 -7.55 19.63
C ASP A 262 10.39 -8.61 19.42
N VAL A 263 11.27 -8.41 18.43
CA VAL A 263 12.39 -9.33 18.16
C VAL A 263 13.64 -8.88 18.90
N THR A 264 14.36 -9.82 19.51
CA THR A 264 15.70 -9.57 20.05
C THR A 264 16.74 -10.16 19.11
N PHE A 265 17.50 -9.30 18.44
CA PHE A 265 18.66 -9.70 17.65
C PHE A 265 19.93 -9.61 18.51
N ASP A 266 20.54 -10.75 18.82
CA ASP A 266 21.77 -10.83 19.61
C ASP A 266 22.89 -11.51 18.84
N GLY A 267 23.98 -10.77 18.60
CA GLY A 267 25.26 -11.33 18.17
C GLY A 267 25.64 -11.09 16.71
N SER A 268 24.70 -11.19 15.74
CA SER A 268 24.96 -10.91 14.32
C SER A 268 24.23 -9.67 13.80
N GLN A 269 24.80 -9.08 12.75
CA GLN A 269 24.21 -7.94 12.04
C GLN A 269 22.86 -8.30 11.40
N VAL A 270 21.87 -7.43 11.58
CA VAL A 270 20.62 -7.37 10.83
C VAL A 270 20.89 -6.63 9.52
N THR A 271 20.75 -7.32 8.39
CA THR A 271 21.00 -6.76 7.04
C THR A 271 19.74 -6.84 6.19
N ILE A 272 19.25 -5.69 5.74
CA ILE A 272 18.19 -5.56 4.73
C ILE A 272 18.78 -4.76 3.57
N GLN A 273 18.97 -5.42 2.43
CA GLN A 273 19.69 -4.84 1.28
C GLN A 273 19.09 -5.27 -0.05
N GLY A 274 18.42 -4.38 -0.79
CA GLY A 274 17.92 -4.69 -2.12
C GLY A 274 19.03 -4.91 -3.15
N LEU A 275 19.43 -6.16 -3.43
CA LEU A 275 20.53 -6.45 -4.38
C LEU A 275 20.08 -6.51 -5.85
N PHE A 276 18.79 -6.66 -6.12
CA PHE A 276 18.23 -6.91 -7.46
C PHE A 276 16.95 -6.10 -7.74
N GLY A 277 16.82 -4.97 -7.06
CA GLY A 277 15.60 -4.19 -6.91
C GLY A 277 15.51 -3.71 -5.47
N ALA A 278 14.78 -2.61 -5.24
CA ALA A 278 14.52 -2.15 -3.88
C ALA A 278 13.68 -3.20 -3.14
N ILE A 279 13.89 -3.30 -1.83
CA ILE A 279 12.96 -3.99 -0.93
C ILE A 279 11.85 -3.00 -0.62
N ASP A 280 10.61 -3.36 -0.97
CA ASP A 280 9.44 -2.51 -0.78
C ASP A 280 8.81 -2.81 0.60
N GLY A 281 8.95 -1.89 1.56
CA GLY A 281 8.45 -2.03 2.92
C GLY A 281 9.32 -2.90 3.83
N ALA A 282 9.95 -2.28 4.83
CA ALA A 282 10.59 -3.00 5.93
C ALA A 282 10.41 -2.25 7.26
N THR A 283 9.94 -2.97 8.28
CA THR A 283 9.63 -2.40 9.59
C THR A 283 10.34 -3.18 10.70
N LEU A 284 10.97 -2.43 11.61
CA LEU A 284 11.38 -2.90 12.92
C LEU A 284 10.53 -2.16 13.96
N HIS A 285 9.68 -2.88 14.69
CA HIS A 285 8.83 -2.37 15.75
C HIS A 285 9.16 -3.10 17.07
N GLY A 286 9.19 -2.40 18.21
CA GLY A 286 9.47 -3.01 19.53
C GLY A 286 10.80 -3.79 19.64
N THR A 287 11.72 -3.61 18.68
CA THR A 287 12.83 -4.57 18.43
C THR A 287 14.11 -4.16 19.16
N THR A 288 14.83 -5.14 19.71
CA THR A 288 16.14 -4.95 20.33
C THR A 288 17.27 -5.47 19.43
N ILE A 289 18.35 -4.70 19.27
CA ILE A 289 19.54 -5.09 18.47
C ILE A 289 20.80 -4.88 19.30
N ILE A 290 21.46 -5.97 19.67
CA ILE A 290 22.59 -5.95 20.59
C ILE A 290 23.77 -6.80 20.13
N ASP A 291 24.96 -6.34 20.52
CA ASP A 291 26.21 -7.10 20.46
C ASP A 291 26.62 -7.65 19.09
N ALA A 292 26.11 -7.06 18.00
CA ALA A 292 26.49 -7.44 16.64
C ALA A 292 28.00 -7.24 16.42
N THR A 293 28.76 -8.33 16.34
CA THR A 293 30.23 -8.31 16.21
C THR A 293 30.75 -9.42 15.28
N ASN A 294 31.85 -9.16 14.55
CA ASN A 294 32.45 -10.16 13.64
C ASN A 294 33.97 -10.03 13.44
N GLY A 295 34.67 -9.25 14.29
CA GLY A 295 36.10 -8.93 14.13
C GLY A 295 36.45 -7.97 12.97
N GLY A 296 35.45 -7.56 12.18
CA GLY A 296 35.59 -6.80 10.94
C GLY A 296 34.66 -5.58 10.88
N ARG A 297 34.07 -5.35 9.70
CA ARG A 297 33.07 -4.30 9.49
C ARG A 297 31.70 -4.87 9.83
N THR A 298 31.04 -4.30 10.82
CA THR A 298 29.73 -4.75 11.29
C THR A 298 28.98 -3.63 11.99
N SER A 299 27.69 -3.58 11.78
CA SER A 299 26.74 -2.72 12.48
C SER A 299 25.66 -3.59 13.13
N GLY A 300 24.87 -3.04 14.04
CA GLY A 300 23.66 -3.69 14.52
C GLY A 300 22.67 -3.88 13.37
N PHE A 301 22.28 -2.78 12.75
CA PHE A 301 21.44 -2.74 11.55
C PHE A 301 22.19 -2.18 10.34
N TYR A 302 21.98 -2.76 9.16
CA TYR A 302 22.41 -2.25 7.86
C TYR A 302 21.24 -2.25 6.86
N GLY A 303 20.88 -1.06 6.38
CA GLY A 303 19.87 -0.83 5.35
C GLY A 303 20.48 -0.24 4.07
N GLU A 304 20.08 -0.76 2.90
CA GLU A 304 20.46 -0.22 1.58
C GLU A 304 19.43 -0.62 0.51
N ASN A 305 19.03 0.32 -0.37
CA ASN A 305 18.07 0.05 -1.45
C ASN A 305 16.77 -0.56 -0.92
N ILE A 306 16.10 0.19 -0.04
CA ILE A 306 14.79 -0.11 0.56
C ILE A 306 13.91 1.11 0.29
N ASP A 307 12.65 0.88 -0.02
CA ASP A 307 11.61 1.90 -0.14
C ASP A 307 10.63 1.70 1.02
N GLY A 308 10.39 2.73 1.84
CA GLY A 308 9.58 2.63 3.07
C GLY A 308 10.27 1.84 4.18
N LEU A 309 11.24 2.46 4.87
CA LEU A 309 11.91 1.88 6.05
C LEU A 309 11.40 2.55 7.33
N LEU A 310 10.69 1.78 8.16
CA LEU A 310 10.27 2.18 9.49
C LEU A 310 11.13 1.53 10.57
N ILE A 311 11.74 2.35 11.42
CA ILE A 311 12.41 1.93 12.64
C ILE A 311 11.71 2.63 13.80
N ASP A 312 10.86 1.89 14.49
CA ASP A 312 9.94 2.39 15.50
C ASP A 312 10.17 1.63 16.80
N LYS A 313 10.32 2.34 17.92
CA LYS A 313 10.56 1.72 19.24
C LYS A 313 11.67 0.67 19.23
N VAL A 314 12.81 1.03 18.63
CA VAL A 314 13.99 0.15 18.57
C VAL A 314 15.03 0.52 19.63
N PHE A 315 15.51 -0.50 20.33
CA PHE A 315 16.66 -0.38 21.23
C PHE A 315 17.92 -0.99 20.60
N ALA A 316 18.88 -0.14 20.25
CA ALA A 316 20.16 -0.56 19.68
C ALA A 316 21.31 -0.28 20.65
N ASP A 317 22.05 -1.31 21.05
CA ASP A 317 23.11 -1.15 22.06
C ASP A 317 24.37 -1.98 21.82
N ARG A 318 25.52 -1.32 22.00
CA ARG A 318 26.87 -1.93 21.96
C ARG A 318 27.17 -2.72 20.69
N ASN A 319 26.66 -2.29 19.55
CA ASN A 319 26.97 -2.95 18.29
C ASN A 319 28.30 -2.47 17.70
N GLY A 320 29.02 -3.39 17.07
CA GLY A 320 30.25 -3.09 16.35
C GLY A 320 31.54 -3.13 17.18
N TRP A 321 31.46 -3.48 18.47
CA TRP A 321 32.61 -3.63 19.36
C TRP A 321 32.28 -4.51 20.59
N SER A 322 33.30 -5.02 21.29
CA SER A 322 33.13 -5.85 22.49
C SER A 322 33.80 -5.24 23.74
N PRO A 323 33.26 -5.42 24.95
CA PRO A 323 33.88 -4.96 26.19
C PRO A 323 35.31 -5.49 26.38
N GLY A 324 36.18 -4.67 26.98
CA GLY A 324 37.56 -5.07 27.29
C GLY A 324 38.49 -5.18 26.08
N TYR A 325 38.09 -4.63 24.93
CA TYR A 325 38.93 -4.56 23.74
C TYR A 325 40.25 -3.81 23.99
N GLU A 326 41.32 -4.24 23.32
CA GLU A 326 42.52 -3.43 23.15
C GLU A 326 42.46 -2.69 21.81
N THR A 327 43.00 -1.47 21.76
CA THR A 327 42.99 -0.69 20.51
C THR A 327 43.71 -1.43 19.39
N GLY A 328 42.99 -1.76 18.31
CA GLY A 328 43.51 -2.50 17.17
C GLY A 328 43.05 -3.97 17.10
N ASP A 329 42.39 -4.48 18.14
CA ASP A 329 41.73 -5.79 18.12
C ASP A 329 40.58 -5.81 17.10
N GLY A 330 40.19 -7.03 16.67
CA GLY A 330 39.08 -7.25 15.73
C GLY A 330 37.80 -6.56 16.15
N ASP A 331 37.49 -6.67 17.44
CA ASP A 331 36.25 -6.18 18.07
C ASP A 331 36.45 -4.84 18.81
N ALA A 332 37.53 -4.11 18.51
CA ALA A 332 37.69 -2.73 18.98
C ALA A 332 36.77 -1.79 18.18
N PRO A 333 36.26 -0.70 18.78
CA PRO A 333 35.51 0.34 18.08
C PRO A 333 36.28 0.86 16.86
N ARG A 334 35.58 1.05 15.74
CA ARG A 334 36.11 1.49 14.45
C ARG A 334 35.10 2.36 13.70
N MET A 335 35.60 3.22 12.81
CA MET A 335 34.79 4.19 12.06
C MET A 335 33.76 3.59 11.09
N GLN A 336 33.88 2.31 10.73
CA GLN A 336 32.96 1.61 9.83
C GLN A 336 31.85 0.83 10.54
N ASN A 337 31.85 0.84 11.88
CA ASN A 337 30.97 0.06 12.72
C ASN A 337 30.02 1.00 13.47
N HIS A 338 28.73 0.68 13.50
CA HIS A 338 27.67 1.56 13.97
C HIS A 338 26.59 0.75 14.71
N ASN A 339 25.75 1.40 15.51
CA ASN A 339 24.51 0.75 15.93
C ASN A 339 23.60 0.59 14.71
N ILE A 340 23.28 1.70 14.05
CA ILE A 340 22.41 1.72 12.88
C ILE A 340 23.13 2.36 11.70
N TYR A 341 23.08 1.72 10.54
CA TYR A 341 23.66 2.23 9.30
C TYR A 341 22.65 2.15 8.17
N ILE A 342 22.20 3.31 7.70
CA ILE A 342 21.34 3.46 6.54
C ILE A 342 22.16 4.11 5.43
N GLN A 343 22.26 3.40 4.30
CA GLN A 343 23.01 3.82 3.13
C GLN A 343 22.23 4.86 2.31
N THR A 344 22.89 5.52 1.35
CA THR A 344 22.19 6.28 0.29
C THR A 344 21.27 5.38 -0.53
N GLY A 345 20.23 5.94 -1.13
CA GLY A 345 19.24 5.21 -1.93
C GLY A 345 18.32 4.33 -1.09
N VAL A 346 18.12 4.71 0.18
CA VAL A 346 17.02 4.19 1.01
C VAL A 346 16.01 5.32 1.10
N GLU A 347 14.81 5.09 0.58
CA GLU A 347 13.77 6.12 0.45
C GLU A 347 12.75 5.97 1.59
N ASP A 348 12.12 7.11 1.95
CA ASP A 348 11.11 7.19 3.01
C ASP A 348 11.54 6.51 4.32
N VAL A 349 12.57 7.07 4.96
CA VAL A 349 13.07 6.57 6.24
C VAL A 349 12.39 7.30 7.39
N THR A 350 11.75 6.56 8.29
CA THR A 350 11.30 7.06 9.60
C THR A 350 12.04 6.32 10.71
N PHE A 351 12.71 7.07 11.58
CA PHE A 351 13.33 6.58 12.80
C PHE A 351 12.72 7.30 13.99
N ARG A 352 11.93 6.61 14.81
CA ARG A 352 11.23 7.25 15.93
C ARG A 352 11.19 6.42 17.19
N ASP A 353 10.96 7.10 18.31
CA ASP A 353 10.73 6.54 19.64
C ASP A 353 11.77 5.49 20.06
N SER A 354 13.00 5.66 19.58
CA SER A 354 14.05 4.66 19.64
C SER A 354 15.21 5.11 20.53
N ILE A 355 15.87 4.15 21.18
CA ILE A 355 17.09 4.40 21.97
C ILE A 355 18.28 3.74 21.28
N SER A 356 19.24 4.55 20.83
CA SER A 356 20.53 4.06 20.36
C SER A 356 21.62 4.45 21.34
N MET A 357 22.31 3.47 21.93
CA MET A 357 23.37 3.76 22.90
C MET A 357 24.64 2.93 22.74
N ARG A 358 25.75 3.49 23.23
CA ARG A 358 27.07 2.85 23.26
C ARG A 358 27.52 2.28 21.91
N GLY A 359 27.11 2.86 20.79
CA GLY A 359 27.54 2.44 19.46
C GLY A 359 29.03 2.64 19.24
N SER A 360 29.64 1.86 18.33
CA SER A 360 31.07 1.94 18.02
C SER A 360 31.48 3.33 17.49
N SER A 361 30.99 3.75 16.32
CA SER A 361 31.27 5.08 15.76
C SER A 361 30.04 5.99 15.80
N PHE A 362 28.93 5.57 15.19
CA PHE A 362 27.68 6.33 15.22
C PHE A 362 26.62 5.54 15.98
N GLY A 363 25.74 6.24 16.68
CA GLY A 363 24.45 5.69 17.11
C GLY A 363 23.60 5.36 15.89
N ALA A 364 23.38 6.34 15.01
CA ALA A 364 22.76 6.08 13.72
C ALA A 364 23.43 6.87 12.59
N GLN A 365 23.36 6.33 11.37
CA GLN A 365 23.85 7.00 10.18
C GLN A 365 22.74 7.02 9.13
N PHE A 366 22.19 8.20 8.85
CA PHE A 366 21.09 8.41 7.90
C PHE A 366 21.61 9.04 6.61
N ARG A 367 22.23 8.23 5.75
CA ARG A 367 22.85 8.80 4.55
C ARG A 367 21.86 9.28 3.52
N SER A 368 20.69 8.68 3.42
CA SER A 368 19.63 9.10 2.51
C SER A 368 18.79 10.27 3.02
N GLY A 369 18.96 10.67 4.28
CA GLY A 369 17.99 11.53 4.97
C GLY A 369 16.88 10.70 5.62
N ALA A 370 16.17 11.29 6.57
CA ALA A 370 15.13 10.62 7.35
C ALA A 370 14.25 11.62 8.10
N VAL A 371 13.04 11.19 8.47
CA VAL A 371 12.31 11.73 9.62
C VAL A 371 12.88 11.04 10.87
N ILE A 372 13.41 11.82 11.81
CA ILE A 372 14.05 11.35 13.04
C ILE A 372 13.34 12.02 14.22
N GLU A 373 12.60 11.26 15.01
CA GLU A 373 11.69 11.85 16.01
C GLU A 373 11.76 11.17 17.38
N GLY A 374 11.61 11.95 18.45
CA GLY A 374 11.32 11.42 19.80
C GLY A 374 12.33 10.40 20.32
N SER A 375 13.58 10.45 19.83
CA SER A 375 14.56 9.39 20.06
C SER A 375 15.71 9.84 20.94
N ALA A 376 16.33 8.88 21.65
CA ALA A 376 17.46 9.14 22.54
C ALA A 376 18.77 8.51 22.03
N PHE A 377 19.81 9.33 21.93
CA PHE A 377 21.16 8.92 21.55
C PHE A 377 22.10 9.10 22.74
N VAL A 378 22.47 7.99 23.36
CA VAL A 378 23.18 7.99 24.65
C VAL A 378 24.57 7.34 24.54
N ASP A 379 25.62 8.03 24.97
CA ASP A 379 26.98 7.46 25.07
C ASP A 379 27.56 6.95 23.72
N ASN A 380 27.16 7.57 22.61
CA ASN A 380 27.69 7.28 21.28
C ASN A 380 28.89 8.19 20.98
N ASN A 381 29.84 7.70 20.17
CA ASN A 381 30.98 8.49 19.72
C ASN A 381 30.58 9.67 18.82
N VAL A 382 29.58 9.41 17.96
CA VAL A 382 28.77 10.39 17.23
C VAL A 382 27.33 9.97 17.46
N ALA A 383 26.44 10.89 17.82
CA ALA A 383 25.03 10.54 18.03
C ALA A 383 24.41 10.04 16.72
N PHE A 384 24.32 10.92 15.73
CA PHE A 384 23.94 10.55 14.38
C PHE A 384 24.38 11.58 13.33
N ASN A 385 24.18 11.23 12.05
CA ASN A 385 24.26 12.19 10.96
C ASN A 385 23.12 12.06 9.95
N THR A 386 22.84 13.16 9.26
CA THR A 386 21.98 13.24 8.07
C THR A 386 22.86 13.58 6.85
N SER A 387 22.57 13.01 5.67
CA SER A 387 23.35 13.35 4.46
C SER A 387 22.54 13.59 3.20
N GLY A 388 21.29 13.14 3.13
CA GLY A 388 20.44 13.48 1.99
C GLY A 388 20.96 12.97 0.64
N GLY A 389 21.66 11.84 0.63
CA GLY A 389 22.31 11.26 -0.54
C GLY A 389 23.75 11.72 -0.76
N GLN A 390 24.21 12.75 -0.03
CA GLN A 390 25.54 13.33 -0.24
C GLN A 390 26.65 12.42 0.29
N TYR A 391 27.10 11.53 -0.58
CA TYR A 391 28.19 10.59 -0.31
C TYR A 391 29.03 10.37 -1.56
N ASP A 392 30.36 10.34 -1.45
CA ASP A 392 31.30 10.08 -2.57
C ASP A 392 31.05 10.94 -3.84
N ASN A 393 30.66 12.21 -3.64
CA ASN A 393 30.29 13.16 -4.70
C ASN A 393 29.03 12.78 -5.52
N ARG A 394 28.14 11.93 -4.98
CA ARG A 394 26.87 11.55 -5.62
C ARG A 394 25.85 12.69 -5.67
N GLY A 395 25.95 13.70 -4.80
CA GLY A 395 25.02 14.82 -4.75
C GLY A 395 23.87 14.62 -3.76
N HIS A 396 23.00 15.62 -3.69
CA HIS A 396 21.84 15.73 -2.80
C HIS A 396 20.59 15.13 -3.46
N ASN A 397 20.65 13.82 -3.73
CA ASN A 397 19.64 13.13 -4.53
C ASN A 397 18.55 12.43 -3.70
N ASP A 398 18.76 12.24 -2.40
CA ASP A 398 17.83 11.48 -1.55
C ASP A 398 16.91 12.45 -0.75
N ASN A 399 16.14 11.97 0.24
CA ASN A 399 15.09 12.76 0.89
C ASN A 399 15.60 13.90 1.79
N TYR A 400 14.78 14.94 1.98
CA TYR A 400 14.94 15.90 3.09
C TYR A 400 14.99 15.18 4.44
N SER A 401 15.49 15.89 5.46
CA SER A 401 15.48 15.39 6.83
C SER A 401 14.67 16.31 7.74
N LEU A 402 13.84 15.70 8.58
CA LEU A 402 13.15 16.35 9.69
C LEU A 402 13.67 15.70 10.97
N VAL A 403 14.20 16.52 11.88
CA VAL A 403 14.81 16.05 13.12
C VAL A 403 14.07 16.73 14.26
N LEU A 404 13.22 15.97 14.95
CA LEU A 404 12.20 16.48 15.87
C LEU A 404 12.35 15.89 17.27
N ASP A 405 12.51 16.74 18.28
CA ASP A 405 12.43 16.37 19.70
C ASP A 405 13.36 15.23 20.17
N ASN A 406 14.54 15.11 19.55
CA ASN A 406 15.52 14.11 19.92
C ASN A 406 16.42 14.56 21.07
N ILE A 407 16.88 13.61 21.88
CA ILE A 407 17.86 13.82 22.95
C ILE A 407 19.21 13.24 22.56
N VAL A 408 20.26 14.04 22.71
CA VAL A 408 21.66 13.61 22.63
C VAL A 408 22.34 13.90 23.97
N THR A 409 22.82 12.85 24.66
CA THR A 409 23.47 13.02 25.97
C THR A 409 24.55 11.97 26.23
N SER A 410 25.58 12.34 26.99
CA SER A 410 26.82 11.56 27.19
C SER A 410 27.55 11.26 25.87
N ALA A 411 28.77 11.76 25.72
CA ALA A 411 29.65 11.36 24.62
C ALA A 411 30.30 10.00 24.90
N GLY A 412 30.38 9.11 23.91
CA GLY A 412 30.95 7.77 24.10
C GLY A 412 32.47 7.75 24.31
N ASN A 413 33.21 8.68 23.72
CA ASN A 413 34.66 8.87 23.80
C ASN A 413 35.54 7.60 23.65
N LYS A 414 35.08 6.62 22.87
CA LYS A 414 35.75 5.32 22.69
C LYS A 414 36.93 5.45 21.71
N PRO A 415 38.17 5.07 22.08
CA PRO A 415 39.32 5.12 21.17
C PRO A 415 39.25 4.05 20.06
N GLY A 416 39.78 4.36 18.88
CA GLY A 416 39.84 3.45 17.73
C GLY A 416 38.78 3.71 16.64
N ALA A 417 37.63 4.27 17.03
CA ALA A 417 36.61 4.79 16.12
C ALA A 417 36.90 6.24 15.68
N GLY A 418 36.09 6.78 14.76
CA GLY A 418 36.26 8.08 14.11
C GLY A 418 36.22 9.28 15.07
N ALA A 419 35.21 10.14 14.96
CA ALA A 419 34.94 11.14 15.99
C ALA A 419 34.52 10.46 17.32
N ARG A 420 34.63 11.19 18.44
CA ARG A 420 34.56 10.61 19.80
C ARG A 420 33.54 11.29 20.72
N ASP A 421 33.30 12.56 20.47
CA ASP A 421 32.54 13.47 21.31
C ASP A 421 31.69 14.41 20.43
N TRP A 422 31.16 13.89 19.33
CA TRP A 422 30.29 14.63 18.41
C TRP A 422 28.83 14.35 18.72
N GLY A 423 28.00 15.38 18.65
CA GLY A 423 26.55 15.22 18.70
C GLY A 423 26.03 14.90 17.31
N ILE A 424 25.45 15.90 16.64
CA ILE A 424 24.80 15.76 15.32
C ILE A 424 25.69 16.33 14.21
N GLU A 425 25.82 15.58 13.11
CA GLU A 425 26.39 16.10 11.86
C GLU A 425 25.38 16.16 10.71
N ASP A 426 25.32 17.29 10.02
CA ASP A 426 24.47 17.45 8.84
C ASP A 426 25.29 17.67 7.56
N TYR A 427 25.08 16.79 6.58
CA TYR A 427 25.58 16.91 5.22
C TYR A 427 24.44 17.09 4.20
N ALA A 428 23.19 17.08 4.64
CA ALA A 428 22.03 17.30 3.79
C ALA A 428 21.81 18.80 3.51
N ARG A 429 20.72 19.11 2.80
CA ARG A 429 20.29 20.47 2.48
C ARG A 429 18.93 20.69 3.09
N TRP A 430 18.72 21.87 3.68
CA TRP A 430 17.41 22.28 4.20
C TRP A 430 16.80 21.28 5.19
N THR A 431 17.65 20.66 6.01
CA THR A 431 17.20 19.90 7.18
C THR A 431 16.49 20.83 8.15
N SER A 432 15.41 20.36 8.76
CA SER A 432 14.74 21.07 9.85
C SER A 432 15.08 20.40 11.18
N TYR A 433 15.68 21.15 12.09
CA TYR A 433 15.94 20.77 13.47
C TYR A 433 14.96 21.50 14.38
N VAL A 434 14.01 20.77 14.94
CA VAL A 434 12.95 21.33 15.78
C VAL A 434 12.94 20.61 17.12
N GLY A 435 13.05 21.37 18.22
CA GLY A 435 12.88 20.86 19.56
C GLY A 435 13.97 19.92 20.12
N ASN A 436 15.06 19.68 19.38
CA ASN A 436 16.13 18.78 19.82
C ASN A 436 16.93 19.33 21.02
N ILE A 437 17.44 18.44 21.87
CA ILE A 437 18.29 18.78 23.02
C ILE A 437 19.61 18.00 22.93
N ILE A 438 20.73 18.72 22.95
CA ILE A 438 22.09 18.19 23.04
C ILE A 438 22.69 18.66 24.36
N ALA A 439 22.72 17.78 25.35
CA ALA A 439 23.07 18.15 26.71
C ALA A 439 24.11 17.21 27.33
N HIS A 440 25.06 17.81 28.05
CA HIS A 440 26.03 17.11 28.90
C HIS A 440 26.87 16.08 28.15
N MET A 441 27.97 16.54 27.55
CA MET A 441 28.96 15.64 26.96
C MET A 441 29.52 14.67 28.02
N ALA A 442 29.64 15.14 29.26
CA ALA A 442 30.01 14.38 30.45
C ALA A 442 29.08 14.78 31.61
N ASP A 443 28.88 13.89 32.58
CA ASP A 443 28.11 14.20 33.80
C ASP A 443 28.78 15.36 34.58
N PRO A 444 28.10 16.51 34.77
CA PRO A 444 28.65 17.67 35.48
C PRO A 444 29.04 17.36 36.94
N ALA A 445 28.32 16.42 37.56
CA ALA A 445 28.51 16.00 38.94
C ALA A 445 29.61 14.94 39.10
N ASP A 446 30.09 14.34 38.01
CA ASP A 446 31.12 13.29 38.02
C ASP A 446 32.49 13.81 37.55
N PRO A 447 33.46 14.01 38.46
CA PRO A 447 34.82 14.39 38.08
C PRO A 447 35.58 13.31 37.30
N GLU A 448 35.27 12.03 37.48
CA GLU A 448 35.94 10.92 36.77
C GLU A 448 35.45 10.83 35.33
N ASP A 449 34.14 10.93 35.10
CA ASP A 449 33.56 10.97 33.75
C ASP A 449 34.14 12.12 32.92
N ARG A 450 34.13 13.34 33.46
CA ARG A 450 34.71 14.53 32.83
C ARG A 450 36.21 14.39 32.54
N ALA A 451 36.96 13.76 33.45
CA ALA A 451 38.38 13.52 33.25
C ALA A 451 38.66 12.48 32.16
N SER A 452 37.72 11.56 31.92
CA SER A 452 37.84 10.56 30.86
C SER A 452 37.58 11.16 29.48
N LYS A 453 36.65 12.13 29.35
CA LYS A 453 36.21 12.76 28.10
C LYS A 453 36.95 14.07 27.79
N THR A 454 38.25 13.95 27.49
CA THR A 454 39.17 15.11 27.32
C THR A 454 39.69 15.33 25.89
N ASP A 455 39.12 14.63 24.89
CA ASP A 455 39.57 14.80 23.51
C ASP A 455 39.28 16.23 22.98
N GLY A 456 40.11 16.64 22.04
CA GLY A 456 40.30 18.02 21.62
C GLY A 456 39.30 18.57 20.62
N ARG A 457 38.32 17.79 20.19
CA ARG A 457 37.51 18.05 18.98
C ARG A 457 36.03 17.68 19.21
N HIS A 458 35.45 18.19 20.28
CA HIS A 458 34.01 18.11 20.51
C HIS A 458 33.29 19.04 19.55
N ASP A 459 32.26 18.54 18.89
CA ASP A 459 31.40 19.30 17.97
C ASP A 459 29.94 18.88 18.25
N PRO A 460 29.17 19.66 19.03
CA PRO A 460 27.81 19.26 19.43
C PRO A 460 26.84 19.19 18.26
N HIS A 461 26.92 20.17 17.37
CA HIS A 461 26.06 20.25 16.18
C HIS A 461 26.84 20.91 15.05
N THR A 462 27.01 20.20 13.93
CA THR A 462 27.74 20.71 12.75
C THR A 462 26.86 20.63 11.51
N ILE A 463 26.49 21.80 10.97
CA ILE A 463 25.79 21.92 9.69
C ILE A 463 26.81 22.28 8.60
N ARG A 464 27.10 21.36 7.69
CA ARG A 464 28.26 21.50 6.77
C ARG A 464 28.11 22.60 5.73
N TYR A 465 26.88 22.91 5.34
CA TYR A 465 26.57 23.85 4.26
C TYR A 465 25.96 25.17 4.76
N ASP A 466 25.83 25.34 6.08
CA ASP A 466 25.22 26.50 6.76
C ASP A 466 23.83 26.87 6.20
N ASP A 467 23.03 25.89 5.79
CA ASP A 467 21.73 26.07 5.14
C ASP A 467 20.63 25.14 5.65
N ALA A 468 20.61 24.86 6.95
CA ALA A 468 19.43 24.29 7.60
C ALA A 468 18.20 25.18 7.33
N PHE A 469 17.04 24.54 7.17
CA PHE A 469 15.80 25.26 6.91
C PHE A 469 15.25 25.91 8.18
N ALA A 470 15.26 25.16 9.28
CA ALA A 470 14.97 25.62 10.63
C ALA A 470 15.94 24.95 11.62
N ASP A 471 16.35 25.66 12.67
CA ASP A 471 17.16 25.10 13.75
C ASP A 471 16.92 25.87 15.05
N ASP A 472 16.25 25.25 16.02
CA ASP A 472 16.07 25.74 17.38
C ASP A 472 16.72 24.83 18.44
N THR A 473 17.65 23.96 18.02
CA THR A 473 18.29 22.96 18.87
C THR A 473 18.87 23.58 20.13
N LEU A 474 18.50 23.03 21.29
CA LEU A 474 19.04 23.40 22.59
C LEU A 474 20.38 22.70 22.80
N ILE A 475 21.45 23.45 23.02
CA ILE A 475 22.78 22.89 23.29
C ILE A 475 23.25 23.38 24.65
N TYR A 476 23.59 22.46 25.56
CA TYR A 476 24.05 22.81 26.90
C TYR A 476 25.19 21.91 27.39
N ASN A 477 26.27 22.53 27.86
CA ASN A 477 27.36 21.83 28.55
C ASN A 477 27.94 20.65 27.73
N TRP A 478 27.95 20.80 26.40
CA TRP A 478 28.63 19.86 25.49
C TRP A 478 30.09 20.24 25.30
N ILE A 479 30.85 20.19 26.40
CA ILE A 479 32.21 20.73 26.45
C ILE A 479 33.10 19.89 27.36
N SER A 480 34.35 19.65 26.95
CA SER A 480 35.33 19.00 27.84
C SER A 480 35.92 19.98 28.85
N ASP A 481 36.26 19.47 30.04
CA ASP A 481 36.92 20.24 31.11
C ASP A 481 38.21 20.94 30.64
N ARG A 482 38.87 20.40 29.60
CA ARG A 482 40.05 21.00 28.98
C ARG A 482 39.77 22.37 28.36
N PHE A 483 38.56 22.59 27.83
CA PHE A 483 38.18 23.82 27.13
C PHE A 483 37.11 24.64 27.85
N ARG A 484 36.70 24.24 29.06
CA ARG A 484 35.64 24.92 29.83
C ARG A 484 35.87 26.42 30.07
N ASP A 485 37.12 26.84 30.19
CA ASP A 485 37.48 28.27 30.33
C ASP A 485 37.75 28.96 28.97
N SER A 486 37.48 28.30 27.85
CA SER A 486 37.77 28.78 26.49
C SER A 486 36.52 29.37 25.84
N PRO A 487 36.43 30.70 25.65
CA PRO A 487 35.29 31.33 24.97
C PRO A 487 35.23 31.04 23.45
N ARG A 488 36.10 30.17 22.93
CA ARG A 488 36.08 29.70 21.54
C ARG A 488 35.37 28.36 21.36
N HIS A 489 35.03 27.71 22.47
CA HIS A 489 34.43 26.38 22.54
C HIS A 489 33.17 26.44 23.42
N ASP A 490 32.65 27.63 23.66
CA ASP A 490 31.34 27.81 24.27
C ASP A 490 30.31 27.56 23.18
N HIS A 491 29.65 26.42 23.27
CA HIS A 491 28.67 25.94 22.29
C HIS A 491 27.24 26.02 22.81
N ASP A 492 27.03 26.61 24.00
CA ASP A 492 25.71 26.74 24.58
C ASP A 492 24.81 27.60 23.68
N GLN A 493 23.66 27.05 23.29
CA GLN A 493 22.76 27.64 22.29
C GLN A 493 21.30 27.46 22.67
N ASN A 494 20.48 28.45 22.30
CA ASN A 494 19.02 28.48 22.46
C ASN A 494 18.49 28.28 23.90
N LEU A 495 19.36 28.39 24.92
CA LEU A 495 19.02 28.05 26.30
C LEU A 495 17.79 28.80 26.85
N PRO A 496 16.95 28.11 27.65
CA PRO A 496 15.84 28.73 28.36
C PRO A 496 16.35 29.64 29.50
N ASP A 497 15.47 30.50 30.05
CA ASP A 497 15.78 31.33 31.23
C ASP A 497 15.68 30.50 32.52
N ILE A 498 16.55 29.50 32.65
CA ILE A 498 16.68 28.57 33.78
C ILE A 498 18.08 28.72 34.39
N ASP A 499 18.22 28.55 35.72
CA ASP A 499 19.52 28.60 36.38
C ASP A 499 20.42 27.46 35.83
N PRO A 500 21.65 27.74 35.35
CA PRO A 500 22.58 26.70 34.94
C PRO A 500 22.79 25.60 35.99
N ALA A 501 22.71 25.92 37.29
CA ALA A 501 22.80 24.91 38.34
C ALA A 501 21.60 23.95 38.38
N GLU A 502 20.43 24.35 37.87
CA GLU A 502 19.27 23.48 37.68
C GLU A 502 19.43 22.64 36.41
N LEU A 503 19.93 23.21 35.31
CA LEU A 503 20.24 22.47 34.08
C LEU A 503 21.32 21.40 34.31
N ASP A 504 22.33 21.68 35.13
CA ASP A 504 23.36 20.70 35.53
C ASP A 504 22.79 19.47 36.30
N GLU A 505 21.53 19.50 36.73
CA GLU A 505 20.82 18.39 37.36
C GLU A 505 19.91 17.61 36.37
N VAL A 506 19.87 17.99 35.09
CA VAL A 506 19.08 17.31 34.04
C VAL A 506 20.01 16.38 33.25
N THR A 507 20.37 15.25 33.85
CA THR A 507 21.34 14.31 33.27
C THR A 507 20.77 12.90 33.17
N ILE A 508 21.32 12.09 32.26
CA ILE A 508 20.95 10.67 32.15
C ILE A 508 21.19 9.88 33.44
N ARG A 509 22.17 10.30 34.25
CA ARG A 509 22.35 9.77 35.60
C ARG A 509 21.14 10.04 36.48
N ARG A 510 20.64 11.28 36.50
CA ARG A 510 19.49 11.67 37.32
C ARG A 510 18.21 10.98 36.85
N PHE A 511 18.06 10.80 35.54
CA PHE A 511 17.03 9.93 34.97
C PHE A 511 17.11 8.51 35.57
N VAL A 512 18.27 7.85 35.50
CA VAL A 512 18.49 6.52 36.09
C VAL A 512 18.23 6.49 37.60
N GLU A 513 18.66 7.51 38.35
CA GLU A 513 18.41 7.59 39.79
C GLU A 513 16.92 7.68 40.12
N ASN A 514 16.16 8.43 39.31
CA ASN A 514 14.73 8.65 39.50
C ASN A 514 13.90 7.45 39.05
N GLU A 515 14.07 7.00 37.81
CA GLU A 515 13.24 5.97 37.20
C GLU A 515 13.58 4.57 37.71
N LEU A 516 14.86 4.26 37.90
CA LEU A 516 15.29 2.94 38.38
C LEU A 516 15.46 2.89 39.91
N GLY A 517 15.29 4.03 40.60
CA GLY A 517 15.41 4.11 42.06
C GLY A 517 16.82 3.79 42.61
N VAL A 518 17.85 3.88 41.76
CA VAL A 518 19.23 3.57 42.13
C VAL A 518 19.90 4.82 42.69
N SER A 519 20.33 4.81 43.95
CA SER A 519 21.00 5.98 44.55
C SER A 519 22.48 6.03 44.19
N ASN A 520 22.93 7.13 43.56
CA ASN A 520 24.34 7.40 43.24
C ASN A 520 25.00 6.22 42.49
N PRO A 521 24.52 5.88 41.28
CA PRO A 521 25.08 4.80 40.48
C PRO A 521 26.55 5.06 40.15
N ASP A 522 27.38 4.03 40.26
CA ASP A 522 28.80 4.09 39.88
C ASP A 522 28.98 4.12 38.34
N ASP A 523 28.06 3.50 37.58
CA ASP A 523 28.00 3.56 36.11
C ASP A 523 26.53 3.62 35.66
N PRO A 524 25.93 4.84 35.57
CA PRO A 524 24.53 4.98 35.20
C PRO A 524 24.22 4.48 33.78
N ILE A 525 25.19 4.58 32.85
CA ILE A 525 25.00 4.15 31.45
C ILE A 525 24.88 2.63 31.37
N ASP A 526 25.76 1.89 32.05
CA ASP A 526 25.70 0.42 32.06
C ASP A 526 24.47 -0.10 32.81
N ILE A 527 24.05 0.59 33.88
CA ILE A 527 22.82 0.26 34.61
C ILE A 527 21.59 0.43 33.72
N LEU A 528 21.47 1.57 33.02
CA LEU A 528 20.38 1.81 32.08
C LEU A 528 20.36 0.75 30.99
N ALA A 529 21.50 0.50 30.35
CA ALA A 529 21.57 -0.46 29.26
C ALA A 529 21.26 -1.89 29.71
N THR A 530 21.71 -2.30 30.91
CA THR A 530 21.39 -3.61 31.49
C THR A 530 19.88 -3.73 31.75
N PHE A 531 19.24 -2.65 32.23
CA PHE A 531 17.80 -2.62 32.43
C PHE A 531 17.05 -2.75 31.10
N LEU A 532 17.36 -1.91 30.12
CA LEU A 532 16.71 -1.89 28.80
C LEU A 532 16.87 -3.22 28.06
N ARG A 533 18.06 -3.85 28.12
CA ARG A 533 18.29 -5.19 27.52
C ARG A 533 17.34 -6.26 28.04
N ALA A 534 16.93 -6.17 29.31
CA ALA A 534 16.09 -7.18 29.95
C ALA A 534 14.62 -6.76 30.05
N ASN A 535 14.29 -5.49 29.81
CA ASN A 535 12.99 -4.89 30.10
C ASN A 535 12.62 -3.80 29.07
N TRP A 536 13.01 -3.98 27.81
CA TRP A 536 12.58 -3.07 26.74
C TRP A 536 11.04 -2.97 26.72
N GLY A 537 10.51 -1.77 26.51
CA GLY A 537 9.08 -1.46 26.65
C GLY A 537 8.62 -1.08 28.07
N GLN A 538 9.42 -1.30 29.13
CA GLN A 538 9.11 -0.73 30.46
C GLN A 538 9.63 0.70 30.65
N ILE A 539 10.72 1.02 29.95
CA ILE A 539 11.22 2.37 29.77
C ILE A 539 11.42 2.54 28.27
N GLU A 540 10.82 3.57 27.71
CA GLU A 540 10.87 3.89 26.29
C GLU A 540 11.72 5.15 26.04
N ALA A 541 11.90 5.51 24.77
CA ALA A 541 12.61 6.74 24.42
C ALA A 541 11.84 7.99 24.88
N SER A 542 10.51 7.95 24.82
CA SER A 542 9.60 9.00 25.28
C SER A 542 9.86 9.39 26.73
N ASP A 543 10.08 8.43 27.65
CA ASP A 543 10.42 8.71 29.05
C ASP A 543 11.70 9.54 29.18
N VAL A 544 12.72 9.23 28.37
CA VAL A 544 13.99 9.98 28.35
C VAL A 544 13.77 11.35 27.75
N VAL A 545 13.04 11.45 26.63
CA VAL A 545 12.71 12.72 25.97
C VAL A 545 11.97 13.65 26.93
N ASP A 546 10.89 13.18 27.53
CA ASP A 546 10.06 13.93 28.47
C ASP A 546 10.85 14.42 29.69
N PHE A 547 11.72 13.56 30.24
CA PHE A 547 12.58 13.93 31.36
C PHE A 547 13.47 15.14 31.01
N PHE A 548 14.12 15.10 29.85
CA PHE A 548 14.99 16.19 29.39
C PHE A 548 14.18 17.42 29.00
N GLN A 549 13.13 17.28 28.18
CA GLN A 549 12.28 18.39 27.77
C GLN A 549 11.73 19.16 28.97
N LYS A 550 11.18 18.45 29.96
CA LYS A 550 10.72 19.04 31.23
C LYS A 550 11.82 19.76 31.99
N GLY A 551 13.00 19.16 32.09
CA GLY A 551 14.16 19.74 32.76
C GLY A 551 14.66 21.02 32.08
N PHE A 552 14.54 21.10 30.75
CA PHE A 552 14.85 22.27 29.94
C PHE A 552 13.67 23.23 29.79
N GLY A 553 12.62 23.07 30.59
CA GLY A 553 11.48 24.00 30.67
C GLY A 553 10.55 23.99 29.46
N LYS A 554 10.60 22.94 28.63
CA LYS A 554 9.56 22.66 27.64
C LYS A 554 8.32 22.13 28.35
N ASP A 555 7.16 22.43 27.77
CA ASP A 555 5.91 21.85 28.23
C ASP A 555 5.84 20.41 27.74
N VAL A 556 5.60 19.48 28.66
CA VAL A 556 5.45 18.04 28.42
C VAL A 556 4.12 17.56 29.00
N SER A 557 3.15 18.47 29.12
CA SER A 557 1.85 18.12 29.67
C SER A 557 1.09 17.22 28.71
N VAL A 558 1.15 15.91 28.98
CA VAL A 558 0.23 14.93 28.39
C VAL A 558 -1.20 15.38 28.70
N ILE A 559 -1.97 15.64 27.66
CA ILE A 559 -3.38 15.96 27.79
C ILE A 559 -4.12 14.62 27.91
N ASP A 560 -4.59 14.31 29.12
CA ASP A 560 -5.35 13.09 29.40
C ASP A 560 -6.75 13.14 28.78
N GLY A 561 -7.06 12.12 27.97
CA GLY A 561 -8.39 11.84 27.43
C GLY A 561 -8.68 12.51 26.08
N PRO A 562 -9.90 12.27 25.53
CA PRO A 562 -10.30 12.74 24.20
C PRO A 562 -10.06 14.23 23.96
N GLN A 563 -9.50 14.55 22.79
CA GLN A 563 -9.23 15.89 22.30
C GLN A 563 -9.92 16.17 20.97
N ASP A 564 -10.09 17.46 20.67
CA ASP A 564 -10.43 17.92 19.32
C ASP A 564 -9.15 18.43 18.66
N LEU A 565 -8.70 17.73 17.62
CA LEU A 565 -7.44 17.99 16.93
C LEU A 565 -7.70 18.42 15.50
N ARG A 566 -7.04 19.48 15.05
CA ARG A 566 -7.13 19.95 13.66
C ARG A 566 -5.78 19.83 12.96
N PHE A 567 -5.81 19.34 11.73
CA PHE A 567 -4.64 19.26 10.87
C PHE A 567 -4.29 20.64 10.30
N VAL A 568 -3.05 21.07 10.50
CA VAL A 568 -2.50 22.37 10.12
C VAL A 568 -1.07 22.17 9.58
N PRO A 569 -0.87 22.19 8.25
CA PRO A 569 0.46 21.98 7.66
C PRO A 569 1.50 23.00 8.15
N ASP A 570 2.70 22.52 8.54
CA ASP A 570 3.80 23.35 9.01
C ASP A 570 4.95 23.47 7.98
N GLU A 571 5.46 24.69 7.76
CA GLU A 571 6.53 24.96 6.78
C GLU A 571 7.90 24.36 7.13
N ARG A 572 8.11 24.01 8.40
CA ARG A 572 9.31 23.31 8.88
C ARG A 572 9.29 21.84 8.44
N GLY A 573 8.13 21.25 8.17
CA GLY A 573 7.98 19.87 7.74
C GLY A 573 7.41 19.72 6.32
N GLU A 574 6.75 18.58 6.12
CA GLU A 574 6.17 18.12 4.85
C GLU A 574 4.68 18.51 4.69
N GLY A 575 3.93 18.62 5.78
CA GLY A 575 2.57 19.17 5.77
C GLY A 575 1.47 18.22 5.32
N PHE A 576 1.73 16.92 5.25
CA PHE A 576 0.75 15.93 4.78
C PHE A 576 0.78 14.61 5.56
N ARG A 577 1.72 14.41 6.51
CA ARG A 577 1.81 13.17 7.28
C ARG A 577 1.00 13.25 8.57
N TRP A 578 0.20 12.21 8.83
CA TRP A 578 -0.53 12.04 10.10
C TRP A 578 0.41 11.88 11.28
N ASP A 579 1.50 11.13 11.10
CA ASP A 579 2.48 10.80 12.15
C ASP A 579 3.52 11.89 12.41
N ASN A 580 3.37 13.08 11.84
CA ASN A 580 4.20 14.24 12.18
C ASN A 580 3.44 15.19 13.09
N ARG A 581 3.87 15.29 14.35
CA ARG A 581 3.23 16.15 15.36
C ARG A 581 3.16 17.63 14.97
N LEU A 582 4.08 18.13 14.13
CA LEU A 582 4.08 19.53 13.68
C LEU A 582 2.82 19.90 12.88
N ASN A 583 2.14 18.91 12.30
CA ASN A 583 0.94 19.13 11.51
C ASN A 583 -0.34 19.22 12.36
N TRP A 584 -0.25 19.26 13.69
CA TRP A 584 -1.40 19.25 14.59
C TRP A 584 -1.42 20.49 15.48
N THR A 585 -2.61 21.05 15.73
CA THR A 585 -2.79 22.30 16.52
C THR A 585 -2.24 22.25 17.95
N SER A 586 -2.12 21.06 18.53
CA SER A 586 -1.58 20.82 19.86
C SER A 586 -0.11 20.38 19.86
N GLU A 587 0.48 20.12 18.68
CA GLU A 587 1.74 19.39 18.53
C GLU A 587 1.72 17.99 19.20
N GLU A 588 0.53 17.39 19.32
CA GLU A 588 0.31 16.00 19.77
C GLU A 588 -0.29 15.17 18.62
N LEU A 589 0.05 13.89 18.55
CA LEU A 589 -0.55 12.96 17.58
C LEU A 589 -1.96 12.54 18.03
N PRO A 590 -2.91 12.35 17.10
CA PRO A 590 -4.23 11.82 17.44
C PRO A 590 -4.17 10.44 18.09
N GLN A 591 -5.00 10.24 19.11
CA GLN A 591 -5.14 9.01 19.88
C GLN A 591 -6.56 8.44 19.79
N SER A 592 -6.72 7.21 20.28
CA SER A 592 -8.05 6.59 20.36
C SER A 592 -8.98 7.38 21.30
N GLY A 593 -10.15 7.73 20.80
CA GLY A 593 -11.17 8.55 21.45
C GLY A 593 -11.20 10.00 20.96
N ASP A 594 -10.21 10.46 20.19
CA ASP A 594 -10.16 11.85 19.71
C ASP A 594 -11.16 12.14 18.58
N SER A 595 -11.49 13.42 18.43
CA SER A 595 -12.17 13.99 17.27
C SER A 595 -11.14 14.66 16.38
N VAL A 596 -11.10 14.31 15.09
CA VAL A 596 -10.10 14.83 14.15
C VAL A 596 -10.76 15.63 13.03
N ASP A 597 -10.24 16.82 12.76
CA ASP A 597 -10.63 17.70 11.65
C ASP A 597 -9.44 17.88 10.69
N LEU A 598 -9.54 17.30 9.48
CA LEU A 598 -8.52 17.43 8.44
C LEU A 598 -8.58 18.76 7.72
N ALA A 599 -9.64 19.54 7.89
CA ALA A 599 -9.76 20.91 7.39
C ALA A 599 -9.57 21.06 5.87
N GLY A 600 -9.91 20.03 5.09
CA GLY A 600 -9.70 19.99 3.64
C GLY A 600 -8.27 19.67 3.21
N ASN A 601 -7.36 19.32 4.14
CA ASN A 601 -5.98 18.93 3.81
C ASN A 601 -5.92 17.53 3.18
N TRP A 602 -4.79 17.24 2.51
CA TRP A 602 -4.49 15.91 1.98
C TRP A 602 -3.51 15.22 2.91
N VAL A 603 -3.93 14.11 3.51
CA VAL A 603 -3.23 13.49 4.64
C VAL A 603 -2.95 12.02 4.36
N THR A 604 -1.71 11.60 4.61
CA THR A 604 -1.30 10.18 4.63
C THR A 604 -1.37 9.67 6.06
N TYR A 605 -2.25 8.69 6.29
CA TYR A 605 -2.49 8.07 7.58
C TYR A 605 -1.38 7.09 7.97
N ALA A 606 -1.04 7.09 9.25
CA ALA A 606 -0.13 6.14 9.87
C ALA A 606 -0.50 5.95 11.35
N GLY A 607 -0.67 4.71 11.80
CA GLY A 607 -0.93 4.38 13.19
C GLY A 607 -2.03 3.32 13.38
N THR A 608 -2.47 3.15 14.62
CA THR A 608 -3.69 2.41 14.97
C THR A 608 -4.53 3.27 15.90
N ASN A 609 -5.65 3.80 15.41
CA ASN A 609 -6.50 4.73 16.14
C ASN A 609 -7.98 4.35 16.02
N ARG A 610 -8.71 4.50 17.13
CA ARG A 610 -10.18 4.41 17.19
C ARG A 610 -10.75 5.77 17.52
N LEU A 611 -11.11 6.55 16.52
CA LEU A 611 -11.55 7.94 16.66
C LEU A 611 -13.03 8.04 17.02
N GLN A 612 -13.35 9.06 17.83
CA GLN A 612 -14.73 9.46 18.06
C GLN A 612 -15.33 10.08 16.80
N SER A 613 -14.60 10.95 16.11
CA SER A 613 -15.03 11.49 14.82
C SER A 613 -13.86 11.83 13.90
N LEU A 614 -14.13 11.87 12.60
CA LEU A 614 -13.22 12.30 11.56
C LEU A 614 -13.97 13.18 10.55
N ASP A 615 -13.63 14.46 10.48
CA ASP A 615 -14.10 15.40 9.46
C ASP A 615 -13.01 15.61 8.39
N LEU A 616 -13.31 15.24 7.14
CA LEU A 616 -12.40 15.45 6.02
C LEU A 616 -12.32 16.94 5.60
N GLY A 617 -13.41 17.70 5.75
CA GLY A 617 -13.56 19.04 5.21
C GLY A 617 -13.65 19.10 3.68
N ASP A 618 -13.99 20.28 3.14
CA ASP A 618 -14.12 20.50 1.70
C ASP A 618 -12.78 20.25 0.97
N GLY A 619 -12.80 19.37 -0.04
CA GLY A 619 -11.62 18.95 -0.81
C GLY A 619 -10.62 18.07 -0.05
N GLY A 620 -10.97 17.64 1.17
CA GLY A 620 -10.13 16.83 2.03
C GLY A 620 -9.88 15.44 1.45
N ARG A 621 -8.66 14.94 1.61
CA ARG A 621 -8.27 13.61 1.16
C ARG A 621 -7.52 12.87 2.25
N LEU A 622 -7.86 11.60 2.44
CA LEU A 622 -7.16 10.73 3.37
C LEU A 622 -6.66 9.47 2.67
N THR A 623 -5.39 9.15 2.83
CA THR A 623 -4.76 7.94 2.29
C THR A 623 -4.42 6.99 3.43
N VAL A 624 -5.04 5.81 3.45
CA VAL A 624 -4.91 4.78 4.49
C VAL A 624 -4.21 3.57 3.91
N ARG A 625 -2.89 3.46 4.11
CA ARG A 625 -2.06 2.40 3.52
C ARG A 625 -1.34 1.50 4.54
N GLN A 626 -1.49 1.81 5.82
CA GLN A 626 -0.93 1.02 6.91
C GLN A 626 -1.83 1.10 8.15
N GLY A 627 -1.68 0.14 9.06
CA GLY A 627 -2.35 0.13 10.35
C GLY A 627 -3.88 0.10 10.28
N LEU A 628 -4.54 0.63 11.31
CA LEU A 628 -5.99 0.57 11.48
C LEU A 628 -6.55 1.92 11.92
N LEU A 629 -7.45 2.47 11.11
CA LEU A 629 -8.27 3.62 11.47
C LEU A 629 -9.73 3.18 11.63
N GLU A 630 -10.23 3.22 12.86
CA GLU A 630 -11.66 3.02 13.16
C GLU A 630 -12.30 4.38 13.47
N VAL A 631 -13.46 4.67 12.90
CA VAL A 631 -14.15 5.96 12.99
C VAL A 631 -15.59 5.74 13.41
N ALA A 632 -15.98 6.32 14.55
CA ALA A 632 -17.37 6.25 15.02
C ALA A 632 -18.30 7.26 14.35
N ASP A 633 -17.79 8.43 13.94
CA ASP A 633 -18.57 9.48 13.27
C ASP A 633 -17.75 10.06 12.10
N LEU A 634 -18.07 9.65 10.88
CA LEU A 634 -17.37 10.07 9.67
C LEU A 634 -18.11 11.25 9.02
N GLU A 635 -17.43 12.36 8.84
CA GLU A 635 -17.95 13.56 8.18
C GLU A 635 -17.18 13.86 6.88
N GLY A 636 -17.93 14.19 5.82
CA GLY A 636 -17.40 14.47 4.49
C GLY A 636 -17.64 15.92 4.06
N GLY A 637 -16.74 16.45 3.25
CA GLY A 637 -16.89 17.76 2.59
C GLY A 637 -17.22 17.65 1.11
N VAL A 638 -17.38 18.79 0.43
CA VAL A 638 -17.51 18.83 -1.03
C VAL A 638 -16.23 18.29 -1.67
N ASN A 639 -16.35 17.30 -2.55
CA ASN A 639 -15.21 16.63 -3.23
C ASN A 639 -14.21 16.00 -2.25
N SER A 640 -14.69 15.45 -1.14
CA SER A 640 -13.84 14.71 -0.20
C SER A 640 -13.61 13.27 -0.66
N ALA A 641 -12.42 12.73 -0.40
CA ALA A 641 -12.05 11.39 -0.86
C ALA A 641 -11.21 10.61 0.15
N ILE A 642 -11.31 9.29 0.10
CA ILE A 642 -10.49 8.36 0.87
C ILE A 642 -9.89 7.32 -0.06
N GLU A 643 -8.59 7.05 0.10
CA GLU A 643 -7.86 6.02 -0.64
C GLU A 643 -7.37 4.96 0.35
N ILE A 644 -7.67 3.69 0.09
CA ILE A 644 -7.28 2.55 0.92
C ILE A 644 -6.41 1.62 0.09
N GLY A 645 -5.29 1.17 0.66
CA GLY A 645 -4.41 0.21 -0.03
C GLY A 645 -3.43 -0.47 0.90
N ARG A 646 -2.54 -1.27 0.32
CA ARG A 646 -1.50 -2.05 1.05
C ARG A 646 -2.04 -2.75 2.30
N ALA A 647 -1.49 -2.42 3.47
CA ALA A 647 -1.86 -2.98 4.77
C ALA A 647 -2.87 -2.12 5.55
N GLY A 648 -3.33 -1.01 4.96
CA GLY A 648 -4.20 -0.04 5.62
C GLY A 648 -5.63 -0.54 5.79
N GLN A 649 -6.24 -0.19 6.92
CA GLN A 649 -7.61 -0.56 7.22
C GLN A 649 -8.43 0.67 7.65
N LEU A 650 -9.60 0.85 7.04
CA LEU A 650 -10.62 1.80 7.49
C LEU A 650 -11.86 1.04 7.98
N TRP A 651 -12.25 1.27 9.22
CA TRP A 651 -13.49 0.79 9.82
C TRP A 651 -14.38 1.98 10.14
N THR A 652 -15.66 1.94 9.77
CA THR A 652 -16.61 3.03 10.03
C THR A 652 -17.93 2.53 10.61
N ASP A 653 -18.50 3.27 11.57
CA ASP A 653 -19.84 3.02 12.14
C ASP A 653 -20.96 3.58 11.22
N GLY A 654 -20.74 3.52 9.92
CA GLY A 654 -21.63 4.06 8.90
C GLY A 654 -21.29 5.47 8.41
N TYR A 655 -22.23 6.06 7.69
CA TYR A 655 -22.17 7.41 7.13
C TYR A 655 -23.58 7.88 6.77
N ASP A 656 -24.02 9.03 7.30
CA ASP A 656 -25.35 9.61 7.02
C ASP A 656 -25.29 11.05 6.46
N GLY A 657 -24.09 11.51 6.08
CA GLY A 657 -23.85 12.86 5.62
C GLY A 657 -24.45 13.15 4.23
N GLU A 658 -24.87 14.41 4.03
CA GLU A 658 -25.42 14.89 2.74
C GLU A 658 -24.34 15.07 1.65
N LYS A 659 -23.07 15.14 2.03
CA LYS A 659 -21.95 15.34 1.10
C LYS A 659 -21.47 14.00 0.56
N ARG A 660 -20.93 14.02 -0.65
CA ARG A 660 -20.40 12.81 -1.24
C ARG A 660 -18.97 12.57 -0.76
N ILE A 661 -18.68 11.34 -0.32
CA ILE A 661 -17.32 10.85 -0.08
C ILE A 661 -17.00 9.81 -1.16
N ASP A 662 -15.92 10.03 -1.90
CA ASP A 662 -15.41 9.08 -2.88
C ASP A 662 -14.36 8.18 -2.21
N VAL A 663 -14.64 6.88 -2.10
CA VAL A 663 -13.74 5.88 -1.51
C VAL A 663 -13.18 4.98 -2.60
N SER A 664 -11.85 4.92 -2.71
CA SER A 664 -11.15 4.00 -3.62
C SER A 664 -10.31 3.01 -2.85
N GLN A 665 -10.35 1.74 -3.26
CA GLN A 665 -9.64 0.65 -2.60
C GLN A 665 -8.86 -0.21 -3.61
N ASP A 666 -7.54 -0.33 -3.40
CA ASP A 666 -6.65 -1.29 -4.07
C ASP A 666 -5.70 -1.91 -3.04
N GLY A 667 -6.22 -2.89 -2.30
CA GLY A 667 -5.55 -3.54 -1.19
C GLY A 667 -6.22 -3.21 0.14
N GLY A 668 -5.59 -3.56 1.24
CA GLY A 668 -6.06 -3.23 2.59
C GLY A 668 -7.48 -3.72 2.89
N ARG A 669 -8.15 -3.02 3.81
CA ARG A 669 -9.53 -3.30 4.22
C ARG A 669 -10.38 -2.04 4.32
N PHE A 670 -11.56 -2.05 3.71
CA PHE A 670 -12.69 -1.21 4.07
C PHE A 670 -13.69 -2.05 4.87
N ALA A 671 -14.23 -1.53 5.97
CA ALA A 671 -15.24 -2.23 6.76
C ALA A 671 -16.29 -1.26 7.31
N ASN A 672 -17.56 -1.55 7.04
CA ASN A 672 -18.70 -0.85 7.64
C ASN A 672 -19.38 -1.76 8.68
N PHE A 673 -19.47 -1.26 9.92
CA PHE A 673 -20.14 -1.94 11.02
C PHE A 673 -21.38 -1.21 11.54
N GLY A 674 -21.76 -0.10 10.91
CA GLY A 674 -22.96 0.68 11.24
C GLY A 674 -23.91 0.82 10.05
N THR A 675 -24.49 2.01 9.88
CA THR A 675 -25.47 2.28 8.82
C THR A 675 -24.95 3.35 7.86
N VAL A 676 -24.74 2.97 6.60
CA VAL A 676 -24.47 3.91 5.50
C VAL A 676 -25.80 4.20 4.79
N GLU A 677 -26.25 5.45 4.88
CA GLU A 677 -27.41 6.01 4.17
C GLU A 677 -27.08 7.38 3.51
N GLY A 678 -25.88 7.91 3.74
CA GLY A 678 -25.34 9.10 3.07
C GLY A 678 -24.63 8.76 1.75
N GLY A 679 -24.22 9.80 1.01
CA GLY A 679 -23.59 9.65 -0.31
C GLY A 679 -22.15 9.11 -0.24
N LEU A 680 -21.95 7.82 -0.01
CA LEU A 680 -20.63 7.18 -0.06
C LEU A 680 -20.49 6.35 -1.34
N ASP A 681 -19.62 6.78 -2.25
CA ASP A 681 -19.27 6.01 -3.45
C ASP A 681 -18.05 5.16 -3.19
N LEU A 682 -18.09 3.89 -3.60
CA LEU A 682 -17.03 2.93 -3.31
C LEU A 682 -16.56 2.24 -4.59
N ALA A 683 -15.27 2.36 -4.89
CA ALA A 683 -14.60 1.66 -5.97
C ALA A 683 -13.55 0.68 -5.41
N VAL A 684 -13.72 -0.62 -5.67
CA VAL A 684 -12.87 -1.69 -5.13
C VAL A 684 -12.22 -2.47 -6.27
N SER A 685 -10.89 -2.61 -6.23
CA SER A 685 -10.12 -3.35 -7.25
C SER A 685 -9.28 -4.50 -6.69
N SER A 686 -8.96 -4.46 -5.38
CA SER A 686 -8.40 -5.58 -4.62
C SER A 686 -8.48 -5.31 -3.11
N GLY A 687 -8.12 -6.29 -2.29
CA GLY A 687 -8.23 -6.22 -0.83
C GLY A 687 -9.58 -6.72 -0.34
N GLU A 688 -9.96 -6.33 0.88
CA GLU A 688 -11.20 -6.77 1.54
C GLU A 688 -12.16 -5.60 1.74
N ALA A 689 -13.39 -5.70 1.24
CA ALA A 689 -14.44 -4.70 1.40
C ALA A 689 -15.64 -5.34 2.12
N ILE A 690 -15.69 -5.17 3.44
CA ILE A 690 -16.81 -5.60 4.28
C ILE A 690 -17.88 -4.50 4.21
N LEU A 691 -18.85 -4.67 3.31
CA LEU A 691 -19.94 -3.71 3.09
C LEU A 691 -20.86 -3.63 4.31
N ALA A 692 -21.08 -4.74 5.00
CA ALA A 692 -21.82 -4.76 6.25
C ALA A 692 -21.40 -5.94 7.13
N THR A 693 -21.29 -5.68 8.44
CA THR A 693 -21.26 -6.72 9.47
C THR A 693 -22.67 -7.04 10.00
N GLY A 694 -22.79 -8.02 10.92
CA GLY A 694 -24.07 -8.41 11.49
C GLY A 694 -24.78 -7.25 12.23
N GLY A 695 -25.89 -6.79 11.68
CA GLY A 695 -26.68 -5.65 12.16
C GLY A 695 -26.43 -4.34 11.41
N ALA A 696 -25.44 -4.32 10.51
CA ALA A 696 -25.07 -3.16 9.70
C ALA A 696 -25.81 -3.14 8.35
N LYS A 697 -25.89 -1.95 7.75
CA LYS A 697 -26.50 -1.71 6.44
C LYS A 697 -25.59 -0.82 5.59
N PHE A 698 -25.51 -1.14 4.31
CA PHE A 698 -24.88 -0.30 3.29
C PHE A 698 -25.89 0.03 2.19
N GLU A 699 -26.35 1.28 2.14
CA GLU A 699 -27.17 1.78 1.04
C GLU A 699 -26.28 2.50 0.02
N VAL A 700 -26.30 2.03 -1.23
CA VAL A 700 -25.62 2.71 -2.34
C VAL A 700 -26.56 3.79 -2.87
N ASP A 701 -26.16 5.06 -2.79
CA ASP A 701 -26.90 6.22 -3.34
C ASP A 701 -26.27 6.78 -4.64
N GLY A 702 -25.00 6.46 -4.93
CA GLY A 702 -24.33 6.81 -6.18
C GLY A 702 -23.84 5.59 -6.94
N GLY A 703 -22.65 5.10 -6.60
CA GLY A 703 -21.96 4.03 -7.30
C GLY A 703 -21.21 3.08 -6.38
N LEU A 704 -21.37 1.78 -6.64
CA LEU A 704 -20.49 0.73 -6.15
C LEU A 704 -19.81 0.07 -7.36
N GLN A 705 -18.51 0.31 -7.52
CA GLN A 705 -17.71 -0.23 -8.63
C GLN A 705 -16.77 -1.33 -8.13
N ILE A 706 -16.78 -2.47 -8.80
CA ILE A 706 -15.95 -3.63 -8.49
C ILE A 706 -15.16 -4.02 -9.73
N THR A 707 -13.85 -3.87 -9.67
CA THR A 707 -12.95 -4.10 -10.82
C THR A 707 -12.07 -5.33 -10.59
N GLY A 708 -12.13 -6.27 -11.52
CA GLY A 708 -11.32 -7.47 -11.54
C GLY A 708 -11.83 -8.58 -10.61
N ASP A 709 -10.95 -9.53 -10.30
CA ASP A 709 -11.23 -10.77 -9.55
C ASP A 709 -10.32 -10.96 -8.32
N ARG A 710 -9.71 -9.87 -7.84
CA ARG A 710 -8.79 -9.89 -6.70
C ARG A 710 -9.41 -9.37 -5.40
N ALA A 711 -10.61 -8.79 -5.46
CA ALA A 711 -11.27 -8.24 -4.28
C ALA A 711 -12.12 -9.32 -3.59
N LYS A 712 -12.10 -9.30 -2.26
CA LYS A 712 -13.11 -9.99 -1.44
C LYS A 712 -14.09 -8.93 -0.98
N ILE A 713 -15.34 -9.02 -1.40
CA ILE A 713 -16.34 -7.99 -1.12
C ILE A 713 -17.66 -8.63 -0.67
N GLY A 714 -18.33 -7.98 0.28
CA GLY A 714 -19.64 -8.41 0.77
C GLY A 714 -19.71 -8.36 2.28
N PHE A 715 -19.82 -9.51 2.94
CA PHE A 715 -20.24 -9.58 4.34
C PHE A 715 -19.32 -10.48 5.18
N ASP A 716 -19.00 -10.02 6.37
CA ASP A 716 -18.35 -10.83 7.39
C ASP A 716 -18.80 -10.37 8.78
N GLY A 717 -18.72 -11.26 9.76
CA GLY A 717 -19.15 -10.98 11.12
C GLY A 717 -19.43 -12.24 11.90
N GLN A 718 -19.85 -12.07 13.15
CA GLN A 718 -20.21 -13.17 14.04
C GLN A 718 -21.55 -12.89 14.74
N GLY A 719 -22.29 -13.94 15.09
CA GLY A 719 -23.47 -13.85 15.94
C GLY A 719 -24.83 -13.92 15.22
N GLY A 720 -24.85 -14.20 13.92
CA GLY A 720 -26.04 -14.46 13.11
C GLY A 720 -26.92 -13.23 12.88
N GLY A 721 -26.35 -12.03 12.95
CA GLY A 721 -27.04 -10.77 12.63
C GLY A 721 -27.25 -10.62 11.12
N VAL A 722 -28.29 -9.88 10.71
CA VAL A 722 -28.52 -9.55 9.29
C VAL A 722 -27.51 -8.49 8.86
N ALA A 723 -26.78 -8.74 7.79
CA ALA A 723 -25.87 -7.78 7.16
C ALA A 723 -26.43 -7.46 5.77
N SER A 724 -26.75 -6.19 5.49
CA SER A 724 -27.53 -5.85 4.30
C SER A 724 -26.88 -4.83 3.37
N LEU A 725 -26.98 -5.08 2.06
CA LEU A 725 -26.69 -4.13 0.99
C LEU A 725 -28.00 -3.74 0.30
N SER A 726 -28.23 -2.45 0.03
CA SER A 726 -29.39 -1.99 -0.75
C SER A 726 -28.99 -0.92 -1.76
N LEU A 727 -29.70 -0.85 -2.89
CA LEU A 727 -29.51 0.20 -3.90
C LEU A 727 -30.65 1.22 -3.83
N ALA A 728 -30.32 2.50 -3.64
CA ALA A 728 -31.29 3.61 -3.70
C ALA A 728 -31.63 3.99 -5.15
N ASP A 729 -32.70 4.75 -5.35
CA ASP A 729 -33.12 5.19 -6.69
C ASP A 729 -32.01 6.02 -7.36
N GLY A 730 -31.58 5.62 -8.56
CA GLY A 730 -30.48 6.25 -9.30
C GLY A 730 -29.10 5.63 -9.07
N ALA A 731 -28.99 4.66 -8.15
CA ALA A 731 -27.73 4.01 -7.84
C ALA A 731 -27.23 3.08 -8.95
N VAL A 732 -25.90 2.95 -9.04
CA VAL A 732 -25.20 2.13 -10.03
C VAL A 732 -24.38 1.05 -9.34
N LEU A 733 -24.65 -0.21 -9.66
CA LEU A 733 -23.78 -1.34 -9.33
C LEU A 733 -22.98 -1.71 -10.57
N GLN A 734 -21.66 -1.55 -10.52
CA GLN A 734 -20.77 -1.75 -11.65
C GLN A 734 -19.76 -2.87 -11.39
N PHE A 735 -19.62 -3.77 -12.37
CA PHE A 735 -18.62 -4.82 -12.39
C PHE A 735 -17.76 -4.72 -13.64
N GLU A 736 -16.43 -4.71 -13.48
CA GLU A 736 -15.48 -4.75 -14.58
C GLU A 736 -14.66 -6.03 -14.53
N ALA A 737 -14.63 -6.79 -15.61
CA ALA A 737 -13.94 -8.07 -15.63
C ALA A 737 -12.41 -7.91 -15.64
N ALA A 738 -11.71 -8.76 -14.88
CA ALA A 738 -10.32 -9.10 -15.18
C ALA A 738 -10.25 -10.13 -16.32
N ARG A 739 -9.03 -10.49 -16.73
CA ARG A 739 -8.82 -11.54 -17.75
C ARG A 739 -9.46 -12.87 -17.36
N SER A 740 -9.47 -13.20 -16.06
CA SER A 740 -9.91 -14.47 -15.51
C SER A 740 -11.36 -14.51 -15.04
N GLY A 741 -11.92 -13.39 -14.58
CA GLY A 741 -13.28 -13.35 -14.06
C GLY A 741 -13.65 -12.03 -13.39
N PHE A 742 -14.57 -12.12 -12.43
CA PHE A 742 -15.08 -11.03 -11.60
C PHE A 742 -14.92 -11.40 -10.13
N SER A 743 -14.89 -10.39 -9.27
CA SER A 743 -15.09 -10.55 -7.82
C SER A 743 -16.58 -10.68 -7.54
N THR A 744 -16.94 -11.46 -6.53
CA THR A 744 -18.34 -11.75 -6.15
C THR A 744 -18.67 -11.03 -4.85
N ILE A 745 -19.84 -10.40 -4.77
CA ILE A 745 -20.41 -9.94 -3.49
C ILE A 745 -20.97 -11.16 -2.76
N ALA A 746 -20.32 -11.55 -1.67
CA ALA A 746 -20.68 -12.75 -0.91
C ALA A 746 -20.26 -12.64 0.57
N GLU A 747 -20.67 -13.63 1.37
CA GLU A 747 -20.06 -13.86 2.67
C GLU A 747 -18.64 -14.42 2.51
N PHE A 748 -17.69 -13.86 3.24
CA PHE A 748 -16.30 -14.34 3.24
C PHE A 748 -15.68 -14.26 4.63
N ARG A 749 -14.55 -14.96 4.83
CA ARG A 749 -13.78 -14.90 6.08
C ARG A 749 -12.64 -13.89 5.91
N SER A 750 -12.75 -12.74 6.56
CA SER A 750 -11.70 -11.71 6.60
C SER A 750 -10.51 -12.05 7.50
N GLY A 751 -10.67 -13.00 8.43
CA GLY A 751 -9.65 -13.31 9.43
C GLY A 751 -9.72 -12.44 10.68
N HIS A 752 -10.47 -11.34 10.67
CA HIS A 752 -10.64 -10.46 11.84
C HIS A 752 -11.23 -11.19 13.06
N TRP A 753 -12.22 -12.05 12.82
CA TRP A 753 -12.81 -12.93 13.85
C TRP A 753 -12.12 -14.30 13.95
N GLY A 754 -10.88 -14.41 13.46
CA GLY A 754 -10.05 -15.61 13.47
C GLY A 754 -10.35 -16.59 12.33
N THR A 755 -10.34 -17.89 12.63
CA THR A 755 -10.46 -18.96 11.62
C THR A 755 -11.89 -19.46 11.41
N ARG A 756 -12.87 -18.85 12.06
CA ARG A 756 -14.28 -19.21 11.88
C ARG A 756 -14.79 -18.64 10.57
N ALA A 757 -15.70 -19.38 9.93
CA ALA A 757 -16.48 -18.82 8.84
C ALA A 757 -17.32 -17.63 9.36
N SER A 758 -17.69 -16.74 8.44
CA SER A 758 -18.69 -15.71 8.69
C SER A 758 -19.97 -16.35 9.26
N ASP A 759 -20.57 -15.68 10.24
CA ASP A 759 -21.83 -16.05 10.87
C ASP A 759 -22.73 -14.82 10.86
N VAL A 760 -23.18 -14.47 9.66
CA VAL A 760 -24.16 -13.41 9.37
C VAL A 760 -25.30 -14.00 8.54
N VAL A 761 -26.36 -13.22 8.34
CA VAL A 761 -27.38 -13.50 7.32
C VAL A 761 -27.28 -12.38 6.29
N SER A 762 -26.65 -12.67 5.15
CA SER A 762 -26.46 -11.69 4.07
C SER A 762 -27.76 -11.41 3.30
N SER A 763 -28.12 -10.13 3.14
CA SER A 763 -29.31 -9.72 2.39
C SER A 763 -28.97 -8.63 1.40
N VAL A 764 -29.36 -8.79 0.13
CA VAL A 764 -29.12 -7.82 -0.94
C VAL A 764 -30.44 -7.40 -1.57
N ASP A 765 -30.74 -6.10 -1.51
CA ASP A 765 -31.82 -5.47 -2.26
C ASP A 765 -31.26 -4.73 -3.49
N LEU A 766 -31.49 -5.29 -4.68
CA LEU A 766 -31.05 -4.73 -5.95
C LEU A 766 -31.80 -3.45 -6.36
N GLY A 767 -32.78 -3.03 -5.55
CA GLY A 767 -33.49 -1.77 -5.70
C GLY A 767 -34.70 -1.84 -6.64
N SER A 768 -34.89 -0.76 -7.41
CA SER A 768 -36.16 -0.45 -8.09
C SER A 768 -35.98 -0.25 -9.61
N ALA A 769 -37.03 0.25 -10.28
CA ALA A 769 -36.98 0.59 -11.70
C ALA A 769 -36.04 1.77 -12.05
N ASP A 770 -35.44 2.43 -11.06
CA ASP A 770 -34.53 3.56 -11.24
C ASP A 770 -33.05 3.19 -10.90
N THR A 771 -32.72 1.92 -10.63
CA THR A 771 -31.33 1.46 -10.39
C THR A 771 -30.67 0.87 -11.63
N TRP A 772 -29.33 0.88 -11.68
CA TRP A 772 -28.54 0.40 -12.82
C TRP A 772 -27.56 -0.71 -12.44
N LEU A 773 -27.48 -1.72 -13.29
CA LEU A 773 -26.38 -2.69 -13.33
C LEU A 773 -25.53 -2.41 -14.57
N VAL A 774 -24.22 -2.22 -14.38
CA VAL A 774 -23.24 -2.09 -15.46
C VAL A 774 -22.26 -3.25 -15.37
N VAL A 775 -22.07 -4.00 -16.45
CA VAL A 775 -21.10 -5.12 -16.48
C VAL A 775 -20.20 -5.02 -17.71
N ASP A 776 -18.92 -4.73 -17.49
CA ASP A 776 -17.92 -4.66 -18.56
C ASP A 776 -17.14 -5.98 -18.71
N PHE A 777 -17.22 -6.57 -19.91
CA PHE A 777 -16.52 -7.78 -20.33
C PHE A 777 -15.30 -7.53 -21.20
N ALA A 778 -14.90 -6.27 -21.41
CA ALA A 778 -13.86 -5.85 -22.35
C ALA A 778 -12.56 -6.63 -22.14
N ASP A 779 -12.19 -6.88 -20.89
CA ASP A 779 -10.96 -7.58 -20.54
C ASP A 779 -11.12 -9.08 -20.28
N LEU A 780 -12.36 -9.59 -20.12
CA LEU A 780 -12.60 -11.02 -19.89
C LEU A 780 -12.09 -11.88 -21.06
N ARG A 781 -11.29 -12.90 -20.76
CA ARG A 781 -10.77 -13.85 -21.78
C ARG A 781 -11.28 -15.28 -21.56
N SER A 782 -11.65 -15.62 -20.33
CA SER A 782 -12.29 -16.89 -20.00
C SER A 782 -13.75 -16.93 -20.51
N SER A 783 -14.20 -18.12 -20.90
CA SER A 783 -15.62 -18.43 -21.09
C SER A 783 -16.11 -19.17 -19.86
N GLY A 784 -17.31 -18.86 -19.39
CA GLY A 784 -17.84 -19.48 -18.19
C GLY A 784 -19.04 -18.70 -17.67
N ARG A 785 -19.63 -19.23 -16.60
CA ARG A 785 -20.61 -18.53 -15.76
C ARG A 785 -19.87 -18.03 -14.52
N PHE A 786 -20.17 -16.82 -14.10
CA PHE A 786 -19.56 -16.14 -12.97
C PHE A 786 -20.67 -15.59 -12.07
N ASP A 787 -20.55 -15.81 -10.77
CA ASP A 787 -21.41 -15.18 -9.77
C ASP A 787 -20.92 -13.74 -9.53
N LEU A 788 -21.83 -12.77 -9.65
CA LEU A 788 -21.60 -11.38 -9.25
C LEU A 788 -22.11 -11.14 -7.83
N VAL A 789 -23.20 -11.84 -7.43
CA VAL A 789 -23.76 -11.82 -6.08
C VAL A 789 -24.17 -13.25 -5.69
N GLU A 790 -23.79 -13.68 -4.49
CA GLU A 790 -24.19 -14.95 -3.87
C GLU A 790 -24.43 -14.72 -2.37
N VAL A 791 -25.70 -14.74 -1.93
CA VAL A 791 -26.13 -14.33 -0.58
C VAL A 791 -27.25 -15.20 -0.02
N ASP A 792 -27.64 -14.99 1.24
CA ASP A 792 -28.74 -15.72 1.90
C ASP A 792 -30.14 -15.22 1.51
N GLU A 793 -30.27 -13.95 1.09
CA GLU A 793 -31.51 -13.36 0.61
C GLU A 793 -31.22 -12.34 -0.49
N LEU A 794 -31.78 -12.56 -1.68
CA LEU A 794 -31.72 -11.61 -2.79
C LEU A 794 -33.13 -11.11 -3.12
N VAL A 795 -33.32 -9.79 -3.17
CA VAL A 795 -34.60 -9.16 -3.53
C VAL A 795 -34.38 -7.96 -4.45
N GLY A 796 -35.48 -7.35 -4.92
CA GLY A 796 -35.42 -6.18 -5.80
C GLY A 796 -34.98 -6.52 -7.22
N GLY A 797 -34.64 -5.50 -8.01
CA GLY A 797 -34.08 -5.66 -9.37
C GLY A 797 -33.61 -4.34 -9.96
N PHE A 798 -33.13 -4.36 -11.21
CA PHE A 798 -32.50 -3.20 -11.85
C PHE A 798 -33.35 -2.56 -12.94
N GLY A 799 -33.67 -1.28 -12.82
CA GLY A 799 -34.24 -0.46 -13.89
C GLY A 799 -33.56 -0.60 -15.26
N THR A 800 -32.23 -0.61 -15.29
CA THR A 800 -31.43 -0.79 -16.52
C THR A 800 -30.28 -1.75 -16.27
N ILE A 801 -29.99 -2.58 -17.28
CA ILE A 801 -28.80 -3.44 -17.31
C ILE A 801 -28.02 -3.07 -18.57
N GLU A 802 -26.81 -2.55 -18.36
CA GLU A 802 -25.84 -2.23 -19.40
C GLU A 802 -24.71 -3.26 -19.38
N VAL A 803 -24.33 -3.70 -20.58
CA VAL A 803 -23.35 -4.76 -20.75
C VAL A 803 -22.40 -4.38 -21.87
N ASP A 804 -21.13 -4.25 -21.53
CA ASP A 804 -20.08 -3.76 -22.43
C ASP A 804 -19.08 -4.85 -22.80
N GLY A 805 -18.37 -4.64 -23.92
CA GLY A 805 -17.11 -5.33 -24.21
C GLY A 805 -17.20 -6.78 -24.74
N ALA A 806 -18.38 -7.39 -24.88
CA ALA A 806 -18.53 -8.64 -25.65
C ALA A 806 -19.94 -8.87 -26.22
N SER A 807 -20.04 -9.71 -27.25
CA SER A 807 -21.32 -10.25 -27.75
C SER A 807 -21.53 -11.67 -27.22
N GLY A 808 -22.80 -12.08 -27.11
CA GLY A 808 -23.11 -13.38 -26.55
C GLY A 808 -22.95 -13.40 -25.03
N ILE A 809 -23.59 -12.45 -24.35
CA ILE A 809 -23.63 -12.38 -22.90
C ILE A 809 -25.02 -12.74 -22.39
N SER A 810 -25.04 -13.47 -21.29
CA SER A 810 -26.22 -13.84 -20.53
C SER A 810 -26.08 -13.31 -19.11
N VAL A 811 -27.15 -12.72 -18.57
CA VAL A 811 -27.29 -12.33 -17.16
C VAL A 811 -28.46 -13.12 -16.57
N TRP A 812 -28.35 -13.56 -15.32
CA TRP A 812 -29.38 -14.29 -14.57
C TRP A 812 -29.54 -13.68 -13.19
N ILE A 813 -30.77 -13.43 -12.78
CA ILE A 813 -31.14 -13.20 -11.38
C ILE A 813 -31.98 -14.39 -10.97
N ASP A 814 -31.49 -15.17 -10.02
CA ASP A 814 -32.12 -16.37 -9.48
C ASP A 814 -32.49 -16.12 -8.01
N TYR A 815 -33.77 -15.83 -7.77
CA TYR A 815 -34.29 -15.58 -6.42
C TYR A 815 -34.55 -16.87 -5.62
N ALA A 816 -34.46 -18.04 -6.25
CA ALA A 816 -34.64 -19.31 -5.56
C ALA A 816 -33.31 -19.81 -4.97
N GLU A 817 -32.20 -19.46 -5.64
CA GLU A 817 -30.82 -19.75 -5.22
C GLU A 817 -30.08 -18.51 -4.70
N ASP A 818 -30.75 -17.36 -4.63
CA ASP A 818 -30.25 -16.06 -4.15
C ASP A 818 -28.95 -15.59 -4.83
N ARG A 819 -28.92 -15.65 -6.18
CA ARG A 819 -27.75 -15.36 -7.02
C ARG A 819 -28.00 -14.39 -8.16
N LEU A 820 -27.06 -13.47 -8.40
CA LEU A 820 -26.89 -12.73 -9.66
C LEU A 820 -25.67 -13.29 -10.40
N GLN A 821 -25.87 -13.75 -11.64
CA GLN A 821 -24.82 -14.41 -12.42
C GLN A 821 -24.71 -13.83 -13.82
N VAL A 822 -23.51 -13.92 -14.40
CA VAL A 822 -23.27 -13.57 -15.80
C VAL A 822 -22.47 -14.64 -16.52
N ALA A 823 -22.55 -14.70 -17.85
CA ALA A 823 -21.76 -15.64 -18.64
C ALA A 823 -21.42 -15.09 -20.01
N LYS A 824 -20.23 -15.50 -20.48
CA LYS A 824 -19.72 -15.22 -21.83
C LYS A 824 -19.83 -16.47 -22.70
N GLY A 825 -20.66 -16.42 -23.73
CA GLY A 825 -20.85 -17.51 -24.70
C GLY A 825 -22.29 -17.79 -25.17
N GLY A 826 -23.29 -16.98 -24.80
CA GLY A 826 -24.70 -17.15 -25.19
C GLY A 826 -25.39 -15.82 -25.53
N ASN A 827 -26.18 -15.75 -26.61
CA ASN A 827 -26.81 -14.49 -27.07
C ASN A 827 -28.10 -14.12 -26.31
N THR A 828 -28.26 -14.59 -25.07
CA THR A 828 -29.58 -14.65 -24.42
C THR A 828 -29.54 -14.18 -22.96
N LEU A 829 -30.20 -13.07 -22.62
CA LEU A 829 -30.52 -12.69 -21.23
C LEU A 829 -31.56 -13.68 -20.71
N THR A 830 -31.32 -14.41 -19.63
CA THR A 830 -32.27 -15.42 -19.14
C THR A 830 -32.76 -15.05 -17.76
N LEU A 831 -34.06 -14.80 -17.62
CA LEU A 831 -34.71 -14.37 -16.38
C LEU A 831 -35.53 -15.55 -15.82
N VAL A 832 -35.27 -15.93 -14.57
CA VAL A 832 -35.94 -17.05 -13.87
C VAL A 832 -36.54 -16.49 -12.59
N GLY A 833 -37.85 -16.24 -12.57
CA GLY A 833 -38.52 -15.54 -11.46
C GLY A 833 -39.32 -16.46 -10.55
N SER A 834 -39.27 -16.21 -9.23
CA SER A 834 -40.31 -16.71 -8.32
C SER A 834 -40.87 -15.75 -7.26
N ASP A 835 -40.44 -14.48 -7.15
CA ASP A 835 -41.24 -13.34 -6.63
C ASP A 835 -40.41 -12.02 -6.48
N ALA A 836 -40.42 -11.13 -7.48
CA ALA A 836 -40.28 -9.66 -7.34
C ALA A 836 -40.69 -8.98 -8.67
N SER A 837 -41.43 -7.87 -8.58
CA SER A 837 -42.51 -7.48 -9.51
C SER A 837 -42.17 -6.86 -10.87
N ASP A 838 -40.93 -6.77 -11.32
CA ASP A 838 -40.59 -6.13 -12.60
C ASP A 838 -39.48 -6.90 -13.36
N VAL A 839 -39.74 -7.20 -14.64
CA VAL A 839 -38.85 -7.91 -15.55
C VAL A 839 -38.19 -6.88 -16.45
N PHE A 840 -36.86 -6.78 -16.39
CA PHE A 840 -36.08 -5.77 -17.09
C PHE A 840 -35.47 -6.30 -18.39
N VAL A 841 -35.33 -5.42 -19.37
CA VAL A 841 -34.91 -5.79 -20.73
C VAL A 841 -33.64 -5.01 -21.04
N ALA A 842 -32.53 -5.72 -21.22
CA ALA A 842 -31.23 -5.13 -21.52
C ALA A 842 -31.24 -4.42 -22.88
N ALA A 843 -30.56 -3.28 -22.97
CA ALA A 843 -30.40 -2.55 -24.23
C ALA A 843 -29.31 -3.18 -25.11
N ASP A 844 -29.53 -3.11 -26.42
CA ASP A 844 -28.67 -3.55 -27.54
C ASP A 844 -28.29 -5.05 -27.68
N GLY A 845 -28.86 -5.70 -28.70
CA GLY A 845 -28.32 -6.94 -29.29
C GLY A 845 -28.54 -8.25 -28.51
N ILE A 846 -29.29 -8.24 -27.40
CA ILE A 846 -29.53 -9.40 -26.53
C ILE A 846 -30.96 -9.95 -26.71
N GLU A 847 -31.11 -11.27 -26.86
CA GLU A 847 -32.42 -11.96 -26.86
C GLU A 847 -32.86 -12.22 -25.40
N VAL A 848 -34.04 -11.80 -24.97
CA VAL A 848 -34.50 -12.08 -23.59
C VAL A 848 -35.28 -13.39 -23.55
N ARG A 849 -34.89 -14.34 -22.70
CA ARG A 849 -35.57 -15.62 -22.43
C ARG A 849 -36.12 -15.63 -21.01
N ILE A 850 -37.40 -15.90 -20.85
CA ILE A 850 -38.05 -16.01 -19.53
C ILE A 850 -38.42 -17.48 -19.30
N GLU A 851 -37.81 -18.11 -18.29
CA GLU A 851 -38.04 -19.54 -18.01
C GLU A 851 -39.21 -19.77 -17.05
N GLU A 852 -39.39 -18.90 -16.06
CA GLU A 852 -40.48 -18.93 -15.08
C GLU A 852 -41.10 -17.54 -14.94
N TYR A 853 -42.44 -17.46 -14.98
CA TYR A 853 -43.21 -16.20 -15.10
C TYR A 853 -44.44 -16.22 -14.19
N SER A 854 -44.60 -15.21 -13.32
CA SER A 854 -45.74 -15.03 -12.42
C SER A 854 -46.78 -14.05 -12.99
N SER A 855 -48.04 -14.11 -12.51
CA SER A 855 -49.12 -13.25 -13.01
C SER A 855 -49.00 -11.76 -12.64
N ASN A 856 -48.04 -11.41 -11.77
CA ASN A 856 -47.85 -10.04 -11.28
C ASN A 856 -46.68 -9.31 -11.97
N ASP A 857 -45.88 -10.03 -12.77
CA ASP A 857 -44.64 -9.53 -13.35
C ASP A 857 -44.94 -8.62 -14.55
N ARG A 858 -44.34 -7.42 -14.56
CA ARG A 858 -44.45 -6.46 -15.67
C ARG A 858 -43.17 -6.45 -16.48
N LEU A 859 -43.28 -6.51 -17.80
CA LEU A 859 -42.15 -6.41 -18.72
C LEU A 859 -42.20 -5.05 -19.42
N ASP A 860 -41.18 -4.20 -19.26
CA ASP A 860 -41.07 -2.95 -20.03
C ASP A 860 -40.16 -3.11 -21.25
N LEU A 861 -40.74 -3.07 -22.44
CA LEU A 861 -40.02 -3.26 -23.71
C LEU A 861 -39.55 -1.94 -24.34
N THR A 862 -39.80 -0.80 -23.70
CA THR A 862 -39.57 0.52 -24.29
C THR A 862 -38.09 0.78 -24.59
N ALA A 863 -37.18 0.25 -23.76
CA ALA A 863 -35.72 0.40 -23.91
C ALA A 863 -35.15 -0.37 -25.11
N VAL A 864 -35.74 -1.51 -25.48
CA VAL A 864 -35.25 -2.38 -26.58
C VAL A 864 -35.77 -1.97 -27.95
N MET A 865 -36.80 -1.12 -27.99
CA MET A 865 -37.48 -0.77 -29.22
C MET A 865 -36.79 0.35 -30.03
N ASP A 866 -35.77 1.05 -29.51
CA ASP A 866 -35.05 2.16 -30.20
C ASP A 866 -35.97 3.08 -31.02
N GLY A 867 -36.99 3.65 -30.36
CA GLY A 867 -37.96 4.54 -31.01
C GLY A 867 -38.98 3.87 -31.95
N ARG A 868 -39.07 2.53 -31.97
CA ARG A 868 -40.13 1.79 -32.69
C ARG A 868 -41.49 1.92 -31.98
N ASP A 869 -42.56 1.81 -32.77
CA ASP A 869 -43.94 1.89 -32.29
C ASP A 869 -44.32 0.59 -31.57
N LEU A 870 -44.55 0.69 -30.25
CA LEU A 870 -44.94 -0.44 -29.39
C LEU A 870 -46.21 -1.16 -29.87
N SER A 871 -47.03 -0.50 -30.70
CA SER A 871 -48.25 -1.09 -31.28
C SER A 871 -48.00 -2.18 -32.32
N ASP A 872 -46.76 -2.33 -32.80
CA ASP A 872 -46.36 -3.35 -33.79
C ASP A 872 -45.94 -4.70 -33.16
N LEU A 873 -45.86 -4.76 -31.83
CA LEU A 873 -45.52 -5.99 -31.10
C LEU A 873 -46.65 -7.02 -31.18
N ARG A 874 -46.30 -8.28 -31.41
CA ARG A 874 -47.25 -9.39 -31.39
C ARG A 874 -46.66 -10.62 -30.72
N LEU A 875 -47.53 -11.42 -30.12
CA LEU A 875 -47.15 -12.74 -29.64
C LEU A 875 -47.10 -13.70 -30.83
N ALA A 876 -45.96 -14.35 -31.02
CA ALA A 876 -45.78 -15.53 -31.82
C ALA A 876 -45.76 -16.77 -30.91
N GLN A 877 -46.40 -17.85 -31.34
CA GLN A 877 -46.35 -19.14 -30.64
C GLN A 877 -45.85 -20.20 -31.61
N SER A 878 -44.85 -20.95 -31.17
CA SER A 878 -44.13 -21.95 -31.97
C SER A 878 -43.61 -23.05 -31.05
N ASP A 879 -44.00 -24.31 -31.29
CA ASP A 879 -43.41 -25.50 -30.66
C ASP A 879 -43.28 -25.49 -29.12
N GLY A 880 -44.25 -24.91 -28.40
CA GLY A 880 -44.27 -24.88 -26.93
C GLY A 880 -43.72 -23.57 -26.34
N GLU A 881 -42.92 -22.84 -27.12
CA GLU A 881 -42.41 -21.52 -26.75
C GLU A 881 -43.36 -20.41 -27.25
N THR A 882 -43.57 -19.42 -26.39
CA THR A 882 -44.19 -18.15 -26.76
C THR A 882 -43.08 -17.13 -27.00
N ALA A 883 -43.24 -16.21 -27.92
CA ALA A 883 -42.28 -15.14 -28.15
C ALA A 883 -43.00 -13.82 -28.46
N ILE A 884 -42.45 -12.70 -28.00
CA ILE A 884 -42.78 -11.38 -28.53
C ILE A 884 -41.90 -11.16 -29.75
N VAL A 885 -42.53 -10.85 -30.87
CA VAL A 885 -41.85 -10.53 -32.12
C VAL A 885 -42.24 -9.14 -32.59
N ASP A 886 -41.34 -8.50 -33.32
CA ASP A 886 -41.59 -7.20 -33.94
C ASP A 886 -42.39 -7.30 -35.26
N ALA A 887 -42.55 -6.17 -35.94
CA ALA A 887 -43.19 -6.09 -37.26
C ALA A 887 -42.48 -6.93 -38.34
N ALA A 888 -41.14 -7.09 -38.23
CA ALA A 888 -40.34 -7.92 -39.13
C ALA A 888 -40.47 -9.43 -38.80
N GLY A 889 -40.94 -9.75 -37.60
CA GLY A 889 -41.08 -11.12 -37.10
C GLY A 889 -39.82 -11.61 -36.38
N ASP A 890 -38.88 -10.72 -36.07
CA ASP A 890 -37.70 -11.02 -35.27
C ASP A 890 -38.12 -11.12 -33.79
N ALA A 891 -37.61 -12.14 -33.10
CA ALA A 891 -37.91 -12.36 -31.68
C ALA A 891 -37.20 -11.30 -30.82
N ILE A 892 -37.97 -10.63 -29.98
CA ILE A 892 -37.50 -9.65 -29.01
C ILE A 892 -37.38 -10.30 -27.63
N ALA A 893 -38.36 -11.13 -27.27
CA ALA A 893 -38.34 -11.92 -26.05
C ALA A 893 -38.99 -13.29 -26.29
N THR A 894 -38.44 -14.35 -25.73
CA THR A 894 -38.93 -15.73 -25.78
C THR A 894 -39.30 -16.22 -24.39
N PHE A 895 -40.28 -17.11 -24.31
CA PHE A 895 -40.88 -17.63 -23.09
C PHE A 895 -40.85 -19.15 -23.17
N GLY A 896 -40.32 -19.80 -22.13
CA GLY A 896 -40.25 -21.26 -22.05
C GLY A 896 -41.62 -21.96 -21.93
N ASP A 897 -41.59 -23.29 -21.89
CA ASP A 897 -42.77 -24.18 -21.93
C ASP A 897 -43.79 -24.00 -20.78
N ALA A 898 -43.47 -23.22 -19.74
CA ALA A 898 -44.26 -23.10 -18.51
C ALA A 898 -45.25 -21.92 -18.48
N VAL A 899 -45.24 -21.05 -19.50
CA VAL A 899 -46.07 -19.83 -19.45
C VAL A 899 -47.52 -20.13 -19.83
N GLY A 900 -48.47 -19.70 -19.00
CA GLY A 900 -49.90 -19.72 -19.31
C GLY A 900 -50.25 -18.83 -20.52
N THR A 901 -51.53 -18.51 -20.71
CA THR A 901 -51.91 -17.55 -21.77
C THR A 901 -51.36 -16.16 -21.46
N VAL A 902 -50.41 -15.70 -22.29
CA VAL A 902 -49.85 -14.35 -22.25
C VAL A 902 -50.75 -13.39 -23.03
N HIS A 903 -51.10 -12.25 -22.43
CA HIS A 903 -51.81 -11.15 -23.09
C HIS A 903 -50.94 -9.90 -23.17
N LEU A 904 -50.81 -9.32 -24.36
CA LEU A 904 -50.29 -7.97 -24.52
C LEU A 904 -51.40 -6.97 -24.18
N VAL A 905 -51.15 -6.10 -23.21
CA VAL A 905 -52.02 -4.98 -22.83
C VAL A 905 -51.27 -3.69 -23.11
N ASP A 906 -51.67 -3.01 -24.18
CA ASP A 906 -51.19 -1.66 -24.51
C ASP A 906 -52.01 -0.63 -23.70
N ASP A 907 -51.33 0.17 -22.88
CA ASP A 907 -51.93 1.29 -22.13
C ASP A 907 -51.73 2.67 -22.77
N GLY A 908 -51.05 2.72 -23.92
CA GLY A 908 -50.71 3.92 -24.68
C GLY A 908 -49.31 4.48 -24.38
N THR A 909 -48.59 3.91 -23.42
CA THR A 909 -47.20 4.30 -23.07
C THR A 909 -46.28 3.09 -22.92
N ARG A 910 -46.81 1.93 -22.53
CA ARG A 910 -46.07 0.68 -22.30
C ARG A 910 -46.91 -0.52 -22.74
N VAL A 911 -46.24 -1.65 -22.97
CA VAL A 911 -46.89 -2.95 -23.24
C VAL A 911 -46.75 -3.82 -22.00
N THR A 912 -47.85 -4.10 -21.31
CA THR A 912 -47.87 -4.96 -20.12
C THR A 912 -48.27 -6.38 -20.49
N LEU A 913 -47.64 -7.38 -19.86
CA LEU A 913 -48.06 -8.78 -19.94
C LEU A 913 -49.06 -9.10 -18.83
N LYS A 914 -50.13 -9.82 -19.15
CA LYS A 914 -51.05 -10.40 -18.16
C LYS A 914 -51.21 -11.89 -18.39
N GLY A 915 -50.87 -12.69 -17.38
CA GLY A 915 -51.14 -14.12 -17.33
C GLY A 915 -52.49 -14.44 -16.68
N ASP A 916 -53.27 -15.33 -17.28
CA ASP A 916 -54.42 -15.98 -16.63
C ASP A 916 -53.95 -17.30 -16.01
N THR A 917 -53.61 -17.32 -14.72
CA THR A 917 -53.46 -18.59 -13.99
C THR A 917 -54.84 -19.08 -13.58
N ASN A 918 -55.37 -20.09 -14.26
CA ASN A 918 -56.57 -20.78 -13.81
C ASN A 918 -56.18 -21.74 -12.66
N SER A 919 -55.88 -21.19 -11.48
CA SER A 919 -55.51 -21.96 -10.28
C SER A 919 -56.76 -22.42 -9.53
N GLY A 920 -57.17 -23.68 -9.76
CA GLY A 920 -57.99 -24.41 -8.80
C GLY A 920 -57.11 -24.95 -7.67
N PRO A 921 -57.53 -24.89 -6.39
CA PRO A 921 -56.70 -25.32 -5.27
C PRO A 921 -56.58 -26.86 -5.24
N ILE A 922 -55.36 -27.39 -5.21
CA ILE A 922 -55.10 -28.79 -4.89
C ILE A 922 -54.45 -28.86 -3.51
N ASP A 923 -55.26 -29.32 -2.55
CA ASP A 923 -54.92 -29.68 -1.17
C ASP A 923 -54.14 -31.01 -1.15
N PRO A 924 -53.05 -31.17 -0.37
CA PRO A 924 -52.28 -32.41 -0.33
C PRO A 924 -52.90 -33.42 0.65
N LYS A 925 -53.01 -34.69 0.23
CA LYS A 925 -53.14 -35.81 1.18
C LYS A 925 -52.44 -37.08 0.67
N PRO A 926 -51.62 -37.75 1.52
CA PRO A 926 -50.81 -38.91 1.15
C PRO A 926 -51.51 -40.26 1.42
N GLU A 927 -51.04 -41.31 0.74
CA GLU A 927 -50.96 -42.76 1.11
C GLU A 927 -50.97 -43.67 -0.16
N PRO A 928 -50.48 -44.94 -0.14
CA PRO A 928 -49.26 -45.50 0.46
C PRO A 928 -48.45 -46.40 -0.53
N GLN A 929 -47.25 -46.82 -0.09
CA GLN A 929 -46.31 -47.76 -0.74
C GLN A 929 -46.93 -49.11 -1.20
N PRO A 930 -46.25 -49.79 -2.13
CA PRO A 930 -45.76 -51.13 -1.82
C PRO A 930 -44.26 -51.33 -2.05
N GLU A 931 -43.73 -52.21 -1.20
CA GLU A 931 -42.36 -52.70 -0.99
C GLU A 931 -41.87 -53.69 -2.10
N PRO A 932 -40.62 -54.20 -2.04
CA PRO A 932 -39.61 -54.08 -3.10
C PRO A 932 -39.37 -55.37 -3.91
N GLU A 933 -38.77 -55.23 -5.11
CA GLU A 933 -38.11 -56.34 -5.80
C GLU A 933 -36.58 -56.16 -5.79
N GLN A 934 -35.90 -57.28 -5.52
CA GLN A 934 -34.46 -57.46 -5.30
C GLN A 934 -33.60 -57.25 -6.57
N PRO A 935 -32.29 -57.02 -6.39
CA PRO A 935 -31.39 -56.58 -7.46
C PRO A 935 -30.86 -57.75 -8.30
N GLU A 936 -30.71 -57.54 -9.61
CA GLU A 936 -29.85 -58.34 -10.47
C GLU A 936 -28.51 -57.63 -10.73
N PRO A 937 -27.41 -58.38 -10.94
CA PRO A 937 -26.07 -57.99 -10.52
C PRO A 937 -25.26 -57.21 -11.56
N GLU A 938 -24.27 -56.48 -11.04
CA GLU A 938 -23.24 -55.69 -11.71
C GLU A 938 -22.48 -56.46 -12.82
N PRO A 939 -22.14 -55.81 -13.95
CA PRO A 939 -21.06 -56.24 -14.82
C PRO A 939 -19.70 -55.84 -14.20
N GLU A 940 -18.82 -56.83 -14.04
CA GLU A 940 -17.43 -56.69 -13.60
C GLU A 940 -16.63 -55.68 -14.47
N PRO A 941 -15.76 -54.84 -13.88
CA PRO A 941 -14.83 -54.01 -14.62
C PRO A 941 -13.79 -54.86 -15.36
N GLU A 942 -13.62 -54.63 -16.66
CA GLU A 942 -12.50 -55.17 -17.43
C GLU A 942 -11.16 -54.65 -16.88
N LYS A 943 -10.18 -55.55 -16.78
CA LYS A 943 -8.81 -55.29 -16.32
C LYS A 943 -8.10 -54.26 -17.21
N PRO A 944 -7.40 -53.26 -16.64
CA PRO A 944 -6.42 -52.49 -17.38
C PRO A 944 -5.23 -53.39 -17.78
N GLU A 945 -4.83 -53.32 -19.05
CA GLU A 945 -3.62 -53.93 -19.60
C GLU A 945 -2.34 -53.36 -18.93
N PRO A 946 -1.25 -54.15 -18.84
CA PRO A 946 -0.05 -53.77 -18.10
C PRO A 946 0.76 -52.65 -18.76
N GLN A 947 1.22 -51.72 -17.93
CA GLN A 947 2.21 -50.69 -18.25
C GLN A 947 3.49 -51.29 -18.88
N PRO A 948 4.11 -50.61 -19.87
CA PRO A 948 5.45 -50.95 -20.33
C PRO A 948 6.50 -50.69 -19.24
N GLU A 949 7.41 -51.64 -19.04
CA GLU A 949 8.56 -51.51 -18.14
C GLU A 949 9.45 -50.30 -18.52
N PRO A 950 9.99 -49.56 -17.53
CA PRO A 950 10.97 -48.50 -17.77
C PRO A 950 12.27 -49.10 -18.33
N GLU A 951 12.72 -48.60 -19.48
CA GLU A 951 14.07 -48.87 -19.98
C GLU A 951 15.12 -48.32 -18.99
N LYS A 952 16.14 -49.15 -18.71
CA LYS A 952 17.29 -48.80 -17.86
C LYS A 952 18.05 -47.60 -18.45
N PRO A 953 18.48 -46.62 -17.64
CA PRO A 953 19.41 -45.60 -18.10
C PRO A 953 20.76 -46.24 -18.48
N GLU A 954 21.23 -45.95 -19.69
CA GLU A 954 22.61 -46.22 -20.09
C GLU A 954 23.59 -45.36 -19.27
N PRO A 955 24.81 -45.86 -18.99
CA PRO A 955 25.76 -45.20 -18.10
C PRO A 955 26.34 -43.91 -18.69
N GLN A 956 26.42 -42.89 -17.85
CA GLN A 956 27.10 -41.60 -18.09
C GLN A 956 28.54 -41.81 -18.59
N PRO A 957 28.99 -41.09 -19.63
CA PRO A 957 30.42 -40.95 -19.95
C PRO A 957 31.13 -40.11 -18.89
N GLU A 958 32.32 -40.56 -18.47
CA GLU A 958 33.22 -39.82 -17.58
C GLU A 958 33.58 -38.43 -18.16
N PRO A 959 33.76 -37.40 -17.31
CA PRO A 959 34.17 -36.07 -17.76
C PRO A 959 35.63 -36.08 -18.22
N GLU A 960 35.86 -35.81 -19.50
CA GLU A 960 37.19 -35.48 -20.02
C GLU A 960 37.62 -34.08 -19.54
N LYS A 961 38.90 -33.99 -19.14
CA LYS A 961 39.56 -32.77 -18.68
C LYS A 961 39.57 -31.68 -19.77
N PRO A 962 39.44 -30.39 -19.43
CA PRO A 962 39.64 -29.31 -20.40
C PRO A 962 41.12 -29.22 -20.82
N GLU A 963 41.39 -29.38 -22.11
CA GLU A 963 42.62 -28.91 -22.75
C GLU A 963 42.56 -27.39 -23.01
N PRO A 964 43.72 -26.69 -23.04
CA PRO A 964 43.78 -25.23 -23.01
C PRO A 964 43.34 -24.59 -24.33
N GLN A 965 42.53 -23.54 -24.24
CA GLN A 965 42.14 -22.70 -25.38
C GLN A 965 43.36 -22.01 -26.03
N PRO A 966 43.47 -22.01 -27.37
CA PRO A 966 44.42 -21.19 -28.11
C PRO A 966 43.93 -19.74 -28.25
N GLU A 967 44.86 -18.79 -28.15
CA GLU A 967 44.63 -17.36 -28.41
C GLU A 967 44.09 -17.11 -29.82
N PRO A 968 43.02 -16.29 -29.99
CA PRO A 968 42.56 -15.90 -31.33
C PRO A 968 43.45 -14.82 -31.94
N GLU A 969 44.00 -15.12 -33.12
CA GLU A 969 44.65 -14.17 -34.01
C GLU A 969 43.66 -13.13 -34.56
N LYS A 970 44.13 -11.88 -34.72
CA LYS A 970 43.41 -10.77 -35.36
C LYS A 970 43.07 -11.05 -36.83
N PRO A 971 41.81 -10.87 -37.26
CA PRO A 971 41.48 -10.76 -38.69
C PRO A 971 41.65 -9.32 -39.21
N GLU A 972 42.27 -9.22 -40.39
CA GLU A 972 42.45 -8.01 -41.20
C GLU A 972 41.12 -7.46 -41.79
N PRO A 973 41.05 -6.16 -42.14
CA PRO A 973 39.81 -5.53 -42.62
C PRO A 973 39.53 -5.85 -44.10
N GLN A 974 38.27 -6.19 -44.40
CA GLN A 974 37.73 -6.28 -45.76
C GLN A 974 36.59 -5.26 -45.99
N PRO A 975 36.33 -4.89 -47.27
CA PRO A 975 36.00 -3.52 -47.67
C PRO A 975 34.51 -3.17 -47.62
N GLU A 976 34.25 -1.87 -47.45
CA GLU A 976 32.92 -1.24 -47.42
C GLU A 976 32.11 -1.49 -48.70
N PRO A 977 30.81 -1.87 -48.60
CA PRO A 977 29.87 -1.83 -49.71
C PRO A 977 29.35 -0.41 -49.96
N GLU A 978 29.30 -0.02 -51.24
CA GLU A 978 28.73 1.24 -51.72
C GLU A 978 27.23 1.37 -51.38
N LYS A 979 26.82 2.57 -50.94
CA LYS A 979 25.43 2.96 -50.64
C LYS A 979 24.52 2.89 -51.88
N PRO A 980 23.29 2.36 -51.78
CA PRO A 980 22.27 2.53 -52.82
C PRO A 980 21.77 3.97 -52.87
N GLN A 981 21.40 4.44 -54.06
CA GLN A 981 20.75 5.75 -54.26
C GLN A 981 19.32 5.74 -53.67
N PRO A 982 18.87 6.82 -53.02
CA PRO A 982 17.54 6.90 -52.45
C PRO A 982 16.46 7.03 -53.53
N GLN A 983 15.36 6.27 -53.35
CA GLN A 983 14.06 6.55 -53.97
C GLN A 983 13.42 7.78 -53.32
N PRO A 984 12.45 8.46 -53.98
CA PRO A 984 11.89 9.71 -53.49
C PRO A 984 11.11 9.50 -52.19
N GLU A 985 11.37 10.35 -51.19
CA GLU A 985 10.60 10.44 -49.95
C GLU A 985 9.15 10.92 -50.20
N PRO A 986 8.17 10.48 -49.40
CA PRO A 986 6.81 11.05 -49.39
C PRO A 986 6.81 12.48 -48.81
N GLU A 987 6.04 13.38 -49.40
CA GLU A 987 5.90 14.78 -48.96
C GLU A 987 5.10 14.89 -47.64
N MET A 988 5.66 15.60 -46.65
CA MET A 988 4.97 16.04 -45.42
C MET A 988 3.96 17.18 -45.71
N PRO A 989 2.92 17.38 -44.87
CA PRO A 989 2.07 18.55 -44.94
C PRO A 989 2.86 19.83 -44.63
N ASP A 990 2.78 20.80 -45.54
CA ASP A 990 3.40 22.12 -45.47
C ASP A 990 2.61 23.02 -44.51
N GLN A 991 3.27 23.50 -43.44
CA GLN A 991 2.91 24.72 -42.72
C GLN A 991 4.12 25.67 -42.76
N GLY A 992 4.04 26.62 -43.70
CA GLY A 992 4.67 27.94 -43.72
C GLY A 992 5.87 28.25 -42.82
N ASP A 993 7.02 28.42 -43.49
CA ASP A 993 8.20 29.23 -43.12
C ASP A 993 9.21 28.64 -42.11
N GLY A 994 10.05 27.72 -42.60
CA GLY A 994 11.49 28.05 -42.66
C GLY A 994 12.51 27.25 -41.83
N GLY A 995 12.65 25.93 -42.04
CA GLY A 995 13.86 25.16 -41.70
C GLY A 995 13.62 23.64 -41.63
N PRO A 996 14.64 22.77 -41.87
CA PRO A 996 14.51 21.36 -41.50
C PRO A 996 14.32 21.27 -39.99
N ILE A 997 13.25 20.61 -39.55
CA ILE A 997 12.94 20.38 -38.13
C ILE A 997 14.07 19.50 -37.56
N ASP A 998 14.79 20.03 -36.56
CA ASP A 998 15.78 19.28 -35.77
C ASP A 998 15.02 18.65 -34.62
N TRP A 999 14.51 17.44 -34.85
CA TRP A 999 13.71 16.70 -33.86
C TRP A 999 14.59 16.24 -32.70
N ASN A 1000 14.28 16.61 -31.45
CA ASN A 1000 14.93 15.91 -30.34
C ASN A 1000 14.26 14.54 -30.18
N VAL A 1001 15.08 13.51 -29.97
CA VAL A 1001 14.60 12.13 -29.86
C VAL A 1001 14.61 11.73 -28.40
N ILE A 1002 13.43 11.37 -27.90
CA ILE A 1002 13.23 10.87 -26.54
C ILE A 1002 12.79 9.42 -26.64
N GLU A 1003 13.61 8.52 -26.12
CA GLU A 1003 13.32 7.10 -26.09
C GLU A 1003 13.03 6.66 -24.65
N GLY A 1004 11.80 6.23 -24.41
CA GLY A 1004 11.42 5.49 -23.21
C GLY A 1004 12.06 4.10 -23.19
N SER A 1005 11.88 3.39 -22.09
CA SER A 1005 12.26 1.98 -21.94
C SER A 1005 11.03 1.08 -21.85
N SER A 1006 11.23 -0.23 -21.66
CA SER A 1006 10.12 -1.16 -21.39
C SER A 1006 9.71 -1.21 -19.90
N ARG A 1007 10.13 -0.26 -19.07
CA ARG A 1007 9.71 -0.15 -17.67
C ARG A 1007 8.32 0.50 -17.59
N PRO A 1008 7.48 0.14 -16.61
CA PRO A 1008 6.21 0.82 -16.43
C PRO A 1008 6.40 2.21 -15.80
N TYR A 1009 5.38 3.06 -15.89
CA TYR A 1009 5.22 4.36 -15.22
C TYR A 1009 6.30 5.39 -15.51
N GLN A 1010 6.77 5.49 -16.76
CA GLN A 1010 7.78 6.49 -17.10
C GLN A 1010 7.12 7.83 -17.44
N ASN A 1011 7.75 8.90 -16.97
CA ASN A 1011 7.44 10.27 -17.38
C ASN A 1011 8.39 10.65 -18.52
N LEU A 1012 7.89 10.74 -19.75
CA LEU A 1012 8.65 11.11 -20.95
C LEU A 1012 8.28 12.54 -21.33
N ALA A 1013 9.17 13.48 -21.04
CA ALA A 1013 8.95 14.90 -21.32
C ALA A 1013 9.84 15.37 -22.47
N GLY A 1014 9.19 15.98 -23.46
CA GLY A 1014 9.76 16.82 -24.50
C GLY A 1014 10.28 18.15 -23.98
N THR A 1015 10.62 19.00 -24.92
CA THR A 1015 11.16 20.34 -24.81
C THR A 1015 10.22 21.30 -25.53
N ASP A 1016 10.43 22.61 -25.38
CA ASP A 1016 9.63 23.62 -26.10
C ASP A 1016 9.95 23.70 -27.62
N GLY A 1017 10.44 22.63 -28.24
CA GLY A 1017 10.65 22.55 -29.68
C GLY A 1017 10.41 21.12 -30.17
N SER A 1018 10.15 20.96 -31.47
CA SER A 1018 9.69 19.69 -32.04
C SER A 1018 10.42 18.43 -31.59
N ASP A 1019 9.67 17.47 -31.06
CA ASP A 1019 10.19 16.24 -30.45
C ASP A 1019 9.58 14.96 -31.01
N ALA A 1020 10.43 13.94 -31.13
CA ALA A 1020 10.04 12.59 -31.49
C ALA A 1020 10.14 11.71 -30.24
N ILE A 1021 8.98 11.41 -29.63
CA ILE A 1021 8.90 10.75 -28.34
C ILE A 1021 8.38 9.32 -28.53
N ARG A 1022 9.22 8.32 -28.23
CA ARG A 1022 8.90 6.90 -28.39
C ARG A 1022 8.77 6.20 -27.03
N ALA A 1023 7.60 5.64 -26.75
CA ALA A 1023 7.29 5.03 -25.44
C ALA A 1023 7.91 3.64 -25.19
N ASN A 1024 8.37 2.95 -26.25
CA ASN A 1024 9.07 1.65 -26.20
C ASN A 1024 8.38 0.51 -25.41
N GLY A 1025 7.05 0.58 -25.25
CA GLY A 1025 6.23 -0.48 -24.65
C GLY A 1025 6.34 -0.60 -23.12
N GLY A 1026 6.62 0.52 -22.43
CA GLY A 1026 6.35 0.65 -21.00
C GLY A 1026 4.84 0.80 -20.72
N ARG A 1027 4.35 0.26 -19.60
CA ARG A 1027 2.95 0.36 -19.16
C ARG A 1027 2.73 1.67 -18.41
N LEU A 1028 1.66 2.41 -18.72
CA LEU A 1028 1.23 3.64 -18.04
C LEU A 1028 2.26 4.77 -18.07
N ASN A 1029 2.88 4.99 -19.23
CA ASN A 1029 3.76 6.14 -19.39
C ASN A 1029 2.94 7.43 -19.46
N GLN A 1030 3.42 8.47 -18.77
CA GLN A 1030 2.94 9.84 -18.89
C GLN A 1030 3.87 10.57 -19.85
N ILE A 1031 3.33 11.12 -20.92
CA ILE A 1031 4.09 11.71 -22.01
C ILE A 1031 3.65 13.16 -22.19
N THR A 1032 4.61 14.06 -22.29
CA THR A 1032 4.37 15.49 -22.49
C THR A 1032 5.27 15.95 -23.63
N GLY A 1033 4.70 16.60 -24.64
CA GLY A 1033 5.41 17.12 -25.80
C GLY A 1033 6.13 18.44 -25.52
N GLY A 1034 5.44 19.38 -24.88
CA GLY A 1034 5.86 20.77 -24.77
C GLY A 1034 5.30 21.64 -25.91
N ASP A 1035 5.92 22.80 -26.14
CA ASP A 1035 5.55 23.66 -27.28
C ASP A 1035 6.21 23.17 -28.58
N GLY A 1036 5.52 23.30 -29.71
CA GLY A 1036 6.04 22.96 -31.04
C GLY A 1036 5.47 21.66 -31.59
N ALA A 1037 5.79 21.36 -32.85
CA ALA A 1037 5.18 20.19 -33.51
C ALA A 1037 5.82 18.88 -33.02
N ASP A 1038 5.06 18.04 -32.34
CA ASP A 1038 5.54 16.79 -31.75
C ASP A 1038 5.03 15.52 -32.46
N ALA A 1039 5.83 14.46 -32.37
CA ALA A 1039 5.54 13.15 -32.92
C ALA A 1039 5.60 12.09 -31.81
N PHE A 1040 4.42 11.62 -31.38
CA PHE A 1040 4.30 10.57 -30.38
C PHE A 1040 4.25 9.20 -31.04
N ILE A 1041 5.28 8.38 -30.83
CA ILE A 1041 5.55 7.15 -31.59
C ILE A 1041 5.22 5.91 -30.76
N PHE A 1042 4.35 5.05 -31.30
CA PHE A 1042 3.86 3.83 -30.66
C PHE A 1042 3.94 2.62 -31.62
N GLY A 1043 4.29 1.43 -31.11
CA GLY A 1043 4.15 0.19 -31.89
C GLY A 1043 5.18 -0.93 -31.68
N SER A 1044 6.18 -0.78 -30.79
CA SER A 1044 7.27 -1.78 -30.66
C SER A 1044 6.90 -3.08 -29.94
N ARG A 1045 5.73 -3.17 -29.27
CA ARG A 1045 5.33 -4.31 -28.40
C ARG A 1045 3.84 -4.73 -28.42
N VAL A 1046 3.10 -4.41 -29.47
CA VAL A 1046 1.63 -4.65 -29.58
C VAL A 1046 1.14 -6.11 -29.55
N ALA A 1047 1.96 -7.10 -29.19
CA ALA A 1047 1.59 -8.52 -29.17
C ALA A 1047 2.50 -9.35 -28.25
N ASP A 1048 3.01 -8.76 -27.16
CA ASP A 1048 3.85 -9.46 -26.18
C ASP A 1048 3.04 -10.04 -25.00
N ASN A 1049 1.72 -9.86 -25.03
CA ASN A 1049 0.72 -10.25 -24.01
C ASN A 1049 0.71 -9.33 -22.78
N VAL A 1050 1.44 -8.21 -22.80
CA VAL A 1050 1.42 -7.18 -21.77
C VAL A 1050 0.63 -6.01 -22.30
N GLN A 1051 -0.51 -5.73 -21.67
CA GLN A 1051 -1.32 -4.57 -22.05
C GLN A 1051 -0.68 -3.30 -21.50
N THR A 1052 -0.35 -2.38 -22.38
CA THR A 1052 0.22 -1.08 -22.06
C THR A 1052 -0.80 0.03 -22.29
N MET A 1053 -0.68 1.09 -21.51
CA MET A 1053 -1.44 2.32 -21.70
C MET A 1053 -0.42 3.46 -21.69
N SER A 1054 -0.51 4.43 -22.58
CA SER A 1054 0.33 5.63 -22.51
C SER A 1054 -0.56 6.85 -22.64
N VAL A 1055 -0.36 7.82 -21.76
CA VAL A 1055 -1.12 9.07 -21.76
C VAL A 1055 -0.23 10.16 -22.33
N VAL A 1056 -0.72 10.88 -23.32
CA VAL A 1056 -0.12 12.12 -23.82
C VAL A 1056 -0.94 13.26 -23.22
N ASN A 1057 -0.30 14.10 -22.43
CA ASN A 1057 -0.97 15.03 -21.52
C ASN A 1057 -1.30 16.40 -22.15
N ASP A 1058 -0.65 16.76 -23.25
CA ASP A 1058 -0.67 18.11 -23.83
C ASP A 1058 -0.77 18.12 -25.37
N PHE A 1059 -1.49 17.18 -25.96
CA PHE A 1059 -1.59 17.02 -27.41
C PHE A 1059 -2.26 18.23 -28.10
N ASP A 1060 -1.52 18.96 -28.94
CA ASP A 1060 -2.04 20.07 -29.76
C ASP A 1060 -2.41 19.57 -31.16
N VAL A 1061 -3.72 19.50 -31.46
CA VAL A 1061 -4.24 19.04 -32.76
C VAL A 1061 -3.78 19.87 -33.97
N SER A 1062 -3.27 21.08 -33.77
CA SER A 1062 -2.81 21.98 -34.83
C SER A 1062 -1.35 21.77 -35.21
N GLU A 1063 -0.54 21.20 -34.32
CA GLU A 1063 0.91 21.02 -34.50
C GLU A 1063 1.34 19.55 -34.43
N ASP A 1064 0.70 18.73 -33.59
CA ASP A 1064 1.15 17.38 -33.23
C ASP A 1064 0.62 16.25 -34.11
N MET A 1065 1.26 15.08 -33.99
CA MET A 1065 0.77 13.85 -34.60
C MET A 1065 1.09 12.60 -33.78
N VAL A 1066 0.24 11.60 -33.93
CA VAL A 1066 0.51 10.23 -33.46
C VAL A 1066 1.07 9.41 -34.60
N VAL A 1067 2.19 8.73 -34.35
CA VAL A 1067 2.85 7.85 -35.32
C VAL A 1067 2.72 6.40 -34.87
N ILE A 1068 2.15 5.56 -35.72
CA ILE A 1068 1.99 4.12 -35.48
C ILE A 1068 3.02 3.35 -36.30
N GLU A 1069 3.92 2.64 -35.62
CA GLU A 1069 5.00 1.87 -36.23
C GLU A 1069 4.51 0.59 -36.94
N GLN A 1070 5.30 0.12 -37.90
CA GLN A 1070 5.01 -1.06 -38.70
C GLN A 1070 4.78 -2.32 -37.84
N GLY A 1071 3.55 -2.83 -37.88
CA GLY A 1071 3.11 -4.02 -37.11
C GLY A 1071 1.96 -3.73 -36.16
N ALA A 1072 1.79 -2.46 -35.76
CA ALA A 1072 0.66 -1.99 -34.97
C ALA A 1072 -0.52 -1.58 -35.87
N GLN A 1073 -1.74 -1.97 -35.48
CA GLN A 1073 -2.97 -1.62 -36.20
C GLN A 1073 -3.94 -0.97 -35.22
N ILE A 1074 -4.51 0.20 -35.54
CA ILE A 1074 -5.56 0.79 -34.71
C ILE A 1074 -6.86 -0.01 -34.89
N VAL A 1075 -7.50 -0.37 -33.78
CA VAL A 1075 -8.78 -1.12 -33.75
C VAL A 1075 -9.93 -0.32 -33.18
N SER A 1076 -9.66 0.72 -32.40
CA SER A 1076 -10.68 1.63 -31.87
C SER A 1076 -10.14 3.04 -31.73
N GLN A 1077 -10.99 4.03 -31.98
CA GLN A 1077 -10.77 5.42 -31.65
C GLN A 1077 -12.08 5.93 -31.05
N ARG A 1078 -12.06 6.39 -29.80
CA ARG A 1078 -13.27 6.83 -29.11
C ARG A 1078 -12.96 8.01 -28.19
N MET A 1079 -13.93 8.91 -28.06
CA MET A 1079 -13.89 9.98 -27.06
C MET A 1079 -14.52 9.49 -25.76
N HIS A 1080 -13.91 9.83 -24.64
CA HIS A 1080 -14.49 9.67 -23.32
C HIS A 1080 -14.14 10.92 -22.51
N GLY A 1081 -15.15 11.75 -22.20
CA GLY A 1081 -14.92 13.12 -21.73
C GLY A 1081 -14.09 13.92 -22.75
N ASP A 1082 -13.08 14.62 -22.25
CA ASP A 1082 -12.14 15.43 -23.05
C ASP A 1082 -10.89 14.64 -23.48
N THR A 1083 -10.85 13.32 -23.25
CA THR A 1083 -9.73 12.45 -23.62
C THR A 1083 -10.07 11.60 -24.85
N MET A 1084 -9.16 11.56 -25.82
CA MET A 1084 -9.26 10.65 -26.97
C MET A 1084 -8.49 9.36 -26.72
N TRP A 1085 -9.19 8.24 -26.81
CA TRP A 1085 -8.63 6.90 -26.61
C TRP A 1085 -8.42 6.18 -27.93
N ILE A 1086 -7.18 5.77 -28.21
CA ILE A 1086 -6.78 5.01 -29.39
C ILE A 1086 -6.33 3.62 -28.95
N GLY A 1087 -7.03 2.59 -29.41
CA GLY A 1087 -6.69 1.18 -29.12
C GLY A 1087 -5.93 0.55 -30.26
N LEU A 1088 -4.86 -0.18 -29.94
CA LEU A 1088 -4.02 -0.93 -30.87
C LEU A 1088 -4.33 -2.44 -30.81
N LYS A 1089 -4.20 -3.10 -31.95
CA LYS A 1089 -4.52 -4.52 -32.14
C LYS A 1089 -3.42 -5.43 -31.60
N GLY A 1090 -3.82 -6.39 -30.78
CA GLY A 1090 -3.00 -7.50 -30.31
C GLY A 1090 -3.32 -7.81 -28.85
N ASP A 1091 -2.52 -7.32 -27.91
CA ASP A 1091 -2.76 -7.34 -26.45
C ASP A 1091 -3.59 -6.16 -25.91
N SER A 1092 -4.18 -5.37 -26.82
CA SER A 1092 -5.07 -4.24 -26.51
C SER A 1092 -4.37 -3.04 -25.86
N ASP A 1093 -3.15 -2.73 -26.32
CA ASP A 1093 -2.47 -1.49 -25.96
C ASP A 1093 -3.33 -0.25 -26.24
N MET A 1094 -3.31 0.69 -25.31
CA MET A 1094 -4.10 1.92 -25.36
C MET A 1094 -3.20 3.16 -25.38
N ILE A 1095 -3.61 4.17 -26.14
CA ILE A 1095 -3.04 5.52 -26.11
C ILE A 1095 -4.17 6.46 -25.71
N ALA A 1096 -3.98 7.22 -24.64
CA ALA A 1096 -4.87 8.31 -24.25
C ALA A 1096 -4.23 9.62 -24.68
N LEU A 1097 -4.96 10.45 -25.41
CA LEU A 1097 -4.54 11.81 -25.75
C LEU A 1097 -5.42 12.78 -24.97
N GLN A 1098 -4.78 13.70 -24.27
CA GLN A 1098 -5.40 14.82 -23.57
C GLN A 1098 -4.92 16.11 -24.22
N GLY A 1099 -5.82 17.06 -24.42
CA GLY A 1099 -5.58 18.29 -25.16
C GLY A 1099 -6.87 18.94 -25.63
N ASP A 1100 -6.77 20.17 -26.12
CA ASP A 1100 -7.91 20.93 -26.60
C ASP A 1100 -8.36 20.49 -28.00
N ASP A 1101 -9.66 20.60 -28.30
CA ASP A 1101 -10.25 20.34 -29.61
C ASP A 1101 -10.02 18.92 -30.18
N LEU A 1102 -9.82 17.93 -29.30
CA LEU A 1102 -9.65 16.52 -29.66
C LEU A 1102 -10.92 15.89 -30.25
N SER A 1103 -10.74 15.22 -31.39
CA SER A 1103 -11.74 14.38 -32.02
C SER A 1103 -11.08 13.42 -33.01
N VAL A 1104 -11.81 12.36 -33.38
CA VAL A 1104 -11.37 11.37 -34.39
C VAL A 1104 -11.03 12.03 -35.74
N ASP A 1105 -11.65 13.17 -36.06
CA ASP A 1105 -11.43 13.89 -37.33
C ASP A 1105 -10.31 14.96 -37.23
N THR A 1106 -9.92 15.38 -36.02
CA THR A 1106 -8.92 16.45 -35.79
C THR A 1106 -7.53 15.89 -35.44
N VAL A 1107 -7.46 14.72 -34.79
CA VAL A 1107 -6.17 14.09 -34.46
C VAL A 1107 -5.52 13.49 -35.71
N LYS A 1108 -4.29 13.93 -35.99
CA LYS A 1108 -3.51 13.44 -37.12
C LYS A 1108 -2.76 12.17 -36.74
N ILE A 1109 -3.15 11.05 -37.34
CA ILE A 1109 -2.48 9.76 -37.19
C ILE A 1109 -1.74 9.39 -38.47
N VAL A 1110 -0.45 9.08 -38.35
CA VAL A 1110 0.41 8.65 -39.45
C VAL A 1110 0.85 7.20 -39.21
N HIS A 1111 0.67 6.34 -40.20
CA HIS A 1111 1.24 4.99 -40.18
C HIS A 1111 2.60 5.02 -40.88
N ASP A 1112 3.63 4.60 -40.17
CA ASP A 1112 5.00 4.63 -40.68
C ASP A 1112 5.51 3.24 -41.09
N ASP A 1113 6.06 3.17 -42.31
CA ASP A 1113 6.70 1.99 -42.91
C ASP A 1113 8.25 2.10 -42.95
N ALA A 1114 8.85 3.21 -42.48
CA ALA A 1114 10.27 3.47 -42.60
C ALA A 1114 10.83 4.19 -41.36
N HIS A 1115 11.61 3.47 -40.54
CA HIS A 1115 12.32 3.99 -39.35
C HIS A 1115 12.89 5.42 -39.54
N TRP A 1116 12.19 6.44 -39.03
CA TRP A 1116 12.60 7.86 -39.09
C TRP A 1116 13.75 8.21 -38.15
N ILE A 1117 14.23 7.26 -37.35
CA ILE A 1117 15.21 7.49 -36.29
C ILE A 1117 16.38 6.53 -36.48
N GLY A 1118 17.51 7.05 -36.98
CA GLY A 1118 18.76 6.34 -37.18
C GLY A 1118 19.97 7.25 -37.10
#